data_AF-H2Z9H1-F1
#
_entry.id   AF-H2Z9H1-F1
#
_cell.length_a   1.000
_cell.length_b   1.000
_cell.length_c   1.000
_cell.angle_alpha   90.00
_cell.angle_beta   90.00
_cell.angle_gamma   90.00
#
_symmetry.space_group_name_H-M   'P 1'
#
loop_
_entity.id
_entity.type
_entity.pdbx_description
1 polymer ?
#
loop_
_entity_poly.entity_id
_entity_poly.type
_entity_poly.pdbx_seq_one_letter_code
_entity_poly.pdbx_strand_id
1 'polypeptide(L)'
;MHRKLRKSVSSPLIGSGRSIAVFTSGGDSQGMNAAVRAIVRMGITCGAKVYLINEGYQGMVDGGENIVEASWDDVSGILQMGGTVIGSARCKDFRERQGRLKAAFNLVTLGITNICAIGGDGSLTGANLFREEWSSLLEELVADGKISGEQMAKYSHLNIVGLVGSIDNDFCGTDMTIGADSALHRIVECVDAITTTAVSHQRAFVLEVMGRHCGYLALVTGLACGADWIFIPEHPPADGWEEKMCAKLENARSWGNRLNVVIVSEGAIDSHGNPITSQHVKDVICKRLDLDTRITVLGHVQRGGSPSAFDRLLGTRMGAEAVLALLEATPDTPAYVVSLDGNQAVRVPLMECVEKTKEVGKALAEKDFNKAANLRGRSCMIYPKNTYLIELFLPIVFTLPKPYNIAIMNVGAPAAGMNAAVRSAVRTCLYNGYKAIVVHNGYEGLANDMIENYTWKCVANFVAAGGSILGTKRTLPSQCGFDKISEVIKKRNIHGIICIGGFEAYHGALEIKEASQNYPDLQIPMVVVPATLSNNVPGTDLSIGSDTGLNSVCETCDRIKMSASGTKRRTFVLETMGGYCGYLATMSGLAAGADAAYIFEEEFTIKDLQKNISHLRSKMQGKIQRGLILRNEKANENFSTDFVHRLYAEEGKNVFDCRVNVLGHMQQGGVPSPFDRNYATKSAAKAAFWILDKISNNVVGGIQMLFQPVEDLKEATDFKHRIPVQQWWMQIRPLLRIMAHYSDETA
;
A
#
# COMPACT_ATOMS: atom_id res chain seq x y z
N MET A 1 -3.50 -2.07 20.56
CA MET A 1 -2.25 -1.50 21.11
C MET A 1 -2.44 -0.64 22.37
N HIS A 2 -3.27 0.42 22.35
CA HIS A 2 -3.22 1.50 23.36
C HIS A 2 -3.52 1.11 24.83
N ARG A 3 -4.36 0.08 25.07
CA ARG A 3 -4.76 -0.35 26.42
C ARG A 3 -3.75 -1.27 27.12
N LYS A 4 -2.81 -1.86 26.36
CA LYS A 4 -1.87 -2.88 26.86
C LYS A 4 -0.48 -2.33 27.24
N LEU A 5 -0.09 -1.19 26.67
CA LEU A 5 1.18 -0.51 26.97
C LEU A 5 1.11 0.40 28.21
N ARG A 6 -0.10 0.81 28.63
CA ARG A 6 -0.32 1.49 29.92
C ARG A 6 -0.41 0.47 31.06
N LYS A 7 0.72 -0.08 31.49
CA LYS A 7 0.82 -0.70 32.82
C LYS A 7 1.71 0.18 33.71
N SER A 8 1.30 0.34 34.96
CA SER A 8 1.90 1.20 35.97
C SER A 8 3.37 0.88 36.24
N VAL A 9 4.11 1.90 36.70
CA VAL A 9 5.55 1.98 37.04
C VAL A 9 6.09 0.87 37.98
N SER A 10 5.26 -0.08 38.43
CA SER A 10 5.63 -1.14 39.38
C SER A 10 5.64 -2.57 38.82
N SER A 11 5.23 -2.81 37.57
CA SER A 11 5.30 -4.16 36.96
C SER A 11 6.44 -4.25 35.93
N PRO A 12 7.24 -5.34 35.89
CA PRO A 12 8.22 -5.54 34.84
C PRO A 12 7.55 -5.47 33.47
N LEU A 13 8.24 -4.88 32.49
CA LEU A 13 7.76 -4.81 31.12
C LEU A 13 7.53 -6.25 30.60
N ILE A 14 6.56 -6.41 29.70
CA ILE A 14 6.13 -7.74 29.23
C ILE A 14 7.26 -8.59 28.60
N GLY A 15 8.31 -7.95 28.09
CA GLY A 15 9.48 -8.58 27.51
C GLY A 15 10.66 -8.75 28.46
N SER A 16 10.61 -8.26 29.70
CA SER A 16 11.72 -8.36 30.65
C SER A 16 12.19 -9.80 30.84
N GLY A 17 13.48 -10.05 30.59
CA GLY A 17 14.09 -11.39 30.70
C GLY A 17 13.84 -12.30 29.50
N ARG A 18 13.20 -11.82 28.43
CA ARG A 18 13.01 -12.55 27.17
C ARG A 18 13.98 -12.07 26.10
N SER A 19 14.32 -12.98 25.20
CA SER A 19 15.12 -12.70 24.00
C SER A 19 14.32 -12.98 22.74
N ILE A 20 14.37 -12.05 21.78
CA ILE A 20 13.78 -12.13 20.46
C ILE A 20 14.91 -12.11 19.44
N ALA A 21 14.87 -12.97 18.43
CA ALA A 21 15.74 -12.85 17.26
C ALA A 21 14.93 -12.52 16.01
N VAL A 22 15.50 -11.73 15.11
CA VAL A 22 14.94 -11.45 13.78
C VAL A 22 15.94 -11.82 12.70
N PHE A 23 15.44 -12.42 11.62
CA PHE A 23 16.25 -12.77 10.46
C PHE A 23 15.46 -12.60 9.16
N THR A 24 16.15 -12.31 8.07
CA THR A 24 15.58 -12.27 6.72
C THR A 24 16.06 -13.46 5.90
N SER A 25 15.13 -14.17 5.26
CA SER A 25 15.41 -15.39 4.49
C SER A 25 14.65 -15.39 3.17
N GLY A 26 15.27 -15.92 2.13
CA GLY A 26 14.69 -15.98 0.79
C GLY A 26 15.16 -14.84 -0.11
N GLY A 27 14.35 -14.51 -1.12
CA GLY A 27 14.63 -13.34 -1.95
C GLY A 27 14.29 -12.06 -1.18
N ASP A 28 15.15 -11.05 -1.27
CA ASP A 28 14.90 -9.76 -0.64
C ASP A 28 13.71 -9.04 -1.28
N SER A 29 13.08 -8.17 -0.48
CA SER A 29 12.04 -7.26 -0.92
C SER A 29 12.15 -5.92 -0.18
N GLN A 30 11.76 -4.84 -0.86
CA GLN A 30 11.84 -3.51 -0.30
C GLN A 30 10.84 -3.40 0.88
N GLY A 31 11.29 -2.91 2.02
CA GLY A 31 10.47 -2.78 3.24
C GLY A 31 10.80 -3.81 4.33
N MET A 32 11.59 -4.86 4.03
CA MET A 32 12.12 -5.77 5.06
C MET A 32 12.87 -5.00 6.17
N ASN A 33 13.67 -3.99 5.80
CA ASN A 33 14.37 -3.14 6.77
C ASN A 33 13.41 -2.36 7.69
N ALA A 34 12.23 -1.97 7.22
CA ALA A 34 11.23 -1.30 8.06
C ALA A 34 10.66 -2.28 9.12
N ALA A 35 10.44 -3.54 8.73
CA ALA A 35 10.04 -4.59 9.66
C ALA A 35 11.14 -4.93 10.68
N VAL A 36 12.38 -5.16 10.24
CA VAL A 36 13.54 -5.37 11.13
C VAL A 36 13.67 -4.22 12.14
N ARG A 37 13.62 -2.98 11.66
CA ARG A 37 13.67 -1.79 12.53
C ARG A 37 12.56 -1.79 13.56
N ALA A 38 11.32 -2.10 13.17
CA ALA A 38 10.19 -2.09 14.09
C ALA A 38 10.29 -3.21 15.12
N ILE A 39 10.76 -4.39 14.75
CA ILE A 39 10.97 -5.52 15.67
C ILE A 39 12.01 -5.16 16.73
N VAL A 40 13.16 -4.62 16.31
CA VAL A 40 14.22 -4.19 17.24
C VAL A 40 13.70 -3.11 18.18
N ARG A 41 13.12 -2.04 17.64
CA ARG A 41 12.65 -0.90 18.44
C ARG A 41 11.53 -1.30 19.40
N MET A 42 10.53 -2.03 18.92
CA MET A 42 9.42 -2.49 19.75
C MET A 42 9.88 -3.49 20.82
N GLY A 43 10.77 -4.42 20.47
CA GLY A 43 11.31 -5.40 21.42
C GLY A 43 12.06 -4.74 22.57
N ILE A 44 12.94 -3.79 22.26
CA ILE A 44 13.67 -2.98 23.25
C ILE A 44 12.69 -2.19 24.12
N THR A 45 11.70 -1.52 23.53
CA THR A 45 10.67 -0.78 24.29
C THR A 45 9.87 -1.69 25.22
N CYS A 46 9.64 -2.94 24.83
CA CYS A 46 8.98 -3.93 25.69
C CYS A 46 9.93 -4.59 26.72
N GLY A 47 11.20 -4.19 26.80
CA GLY A 47 12.19 -4.71 27.75
C GLY A 47 12.84 -6.04 27.35
N ALA A 48 12.61 -6.52 26.12
CA ALA A 48 13.24 -7.73 25.60
C ALA A 48 14.62 -7.42 25.03
N LYS A 49 15.54 -8.39 25.10
CA LYS A 49 16.77 -8.37 24.30
C LYS A 49 16.44 -8.76 22.87
N VAL A 50 16.92 -8.01 21.89
CA VAL A 50 16.67 -8.31 20.48
C VAL A 50 17.99 -8.65 19.79
N TYR A 51 18.01 -9.71 18.99
CA TYR A 51 19.17 -10.16 18.23
C TYR A 51 18.89 -10.09 16.73
N LEU A 52 19.87 -9.61 15.97
CA LEU A 52 19.90 -9.70 14.51
C LEU A 52 20.66 -10.97 14.13
N ILE A 53 20.03 -11.82 13.31
CA ILE A 53 20.71 -12.96 12.69
C ILE A 53 21.04 -12.57 11.26
N ASN A 54 22.33 -12.41 10.98
CA ASN A 54 22.83 -12.07 9.66
C ASN A 54 22.76 -13.28 8.71
N GLU A 55 22.62 -13.03 7.41
CA GLU A 55 22.62 -14.06 6.36
C GLU A 55 21.54 -15.16 6.54
N GLY A 56 20.46 -14.83 7.23
CA GLY A 56 19.29 -15.69 7.41
C GLY A 56 19.61 -17.00 8.14
N TYR A 57 19.17 -18.13 7.59
CA TYR A 57 19.44 -19.44 8.21
C TYR A 57 20.91 -19.78 8.27
N GLN A 58 21.72 -19.28 7.33
CA GLN A 58 23.15 -19.59 7.33
C GLN A 58 23.83 -19.00 8.56
N GLY A 59 23.61 -17.72 8.86
CA GLY A 59 24.17 -17.14 10.08
C GLY A 59 23.57 -17.71 11.37
N MET A 60 22.34 -18.23 11.33
CA MET A 60 21.76 -18.97 12.46
C MET A 60 22.56 -20.26 12.76
N VAL A 61 22.97 -20.98 11.71
CA VAL A 61 23.79 -22.21 11.81
C VAL A 61 25.22 -21.88 12.21
N ASP A 62 25.80 -20.85 11.60
CA ASP A 62 27.19 -20.45 11.83
C ASP A 62 27.40 -19.89 13.24
N GLY A 63 26.41 -19.18 13.79
CA GLY A 63 26.47 -18.59 15.13
C GLY A 63 27.53 -17.50 15.25
N GLY A 64 27.97 -17.25 16.48
CA GLY A 64 29.05 -16.29 16.78
C GLY A 64 28.71 -14.87 16.31
N GLU A 65 29.59 -14.29 15.48
CA GLU A 65 29.46 -12.92 14.95
C GLU A 65 28.23 -12.72 14.05
N ASN A 66 27.57 -13.81 13.63
CA ASN A 66 26.35 -13.73 12.84
C ASN A 66 25.07 -13.54 13.68
N ILE A 67 25.13 -13.68 15.01
CA ILE A 67 23.99 -13.44 15.91
C ILE A 67 24.36 -12.32 16.89
N VAL A 68 23.92 -11.10 16.58
CA VAL A 68 24.37 -9.88 17.27
C VAL A 68 23.22 -9.27 18.06
N GLU A 69 23.45 -8.95 19.34
CA GLU A 69 22.48 -8.19 20.14
C GLU A 69 22.35 -6.76 19.57
N ALA A 70 21.11 -6.39 19.22
CA ALA A 70 20.78 -5.13 18.59
C ALA A 70 20.58 -4.03 19.64
N SER A 71 21.18 -2.88 19.40
CA SER A 71 20.85 -1.63 20.06
C SER A 71 19.83 -0.81 19.26
N TRP A 72 19.25 0.19 19.91
CA TRP A 72 18.32 1.14 19.27
C TRP A 72 18.91 1.84 18.04
N ASP A 73 20.21 2.13 18.09
CA ASP A 73 20.93 2.89 17.09
C ASP A 73 21.29 2.04 15.85
N ASP A 74 21.44 0.72 16.00
CA ASP A 74 21.86 -0.18 14.92
C ASP A 74 20.83 -0.26 13.78
N VAL A 75 19.56 0.03 14.09
CA VAL A 75 18.47 0.09 13.10
C VAL A 75 18.08 1.53 12.72
N SER A 76 18.94 2.52 13.01
CA SER A 76 18.70 3.90 12.62
C SER A 76 19.02 4.14 11.15
N GLY A 77 18.10 4.76 10.41
CA GLY A 77 18.33 5.14 9.02
C GLY A 77 18.21 4.03 7.99
N ILE A 78 17.81 2.82 8.39
CA ILE A 78 17.60 1.70 7.45
C ILE A 78 16.21 1.71 6.81
N LEU A 79 15.29 2.55 7.32
CA LEU A 79 13.88 2.57 6.93
C LEU A 79 13.70 2.86 5.43
N GLN A 80 14.52 3.75 4.86
CA GLN A 80 14.52 4.08 3.43
C GLN A 80 15.45 3.22 2.55
N MET A 81 16.16 2.26 3.14
CA MET A 81 17.08 1.39 2.40
C MET A 81 16.34 0.23 1.76
N GLY A 82 16.68 -0.08 0.51
CA GLY A 82 16.23 -1.29 -0.18
C GLY A 82 16.87 -2.55 0.37
N GLY A 83 16.39 -3.71 -0.10
CA GLY A 83 16.87 -5.03 0.31
C GLY A 83 16.75 -5.28 1.82
N THR A 84 17.71 -6.03 2.37
CA THR A 84 17.83 -6.30 3.80
C THR A 84 19.25 -6.00 4.30
N VAL A 85 19.38 -5.19 5.35
CA VAL A 85 20.68 -4.82 5.94
C VAL A 85 21.33 -5.96 6.72
N ILE A 86 20.57 -7.00 7.05
CA ILE A 86 21.07 -8.21 7.75
C ILE A 86 21.31 -9.38 6.78
N GLY A 87 21.28 -9.14 5.47
CA GLY A 87 21.58 -10.16 4.47
C GLY A 87 20.54 -11.29 4.37
N SER A 88 20.73 -12.16 3.38
CA SER A 88 19.86 -13.31 3.17
C SER A 88 20.54 -14.37 2.31
N ALA A 89 21.24 -15.30 2.95
CA ALA A 89 21.93 -16.38 2.25
C ALA A 89 21.06 -17.64 2.13
N ARG A 90 21.26 -18.38 1.03
CA ARG A 90 20.72 -19.74 0.92
C ARG A 90 21.51 -20.66 1.86
N CYS A 91 20.81 -21.36 2.74
CA CYS A 91 21.44 -22.30 3.67
C CYS A 91 21.15 -23.75 3.24
N LYS A 92 22.20 -24.48 2.84
CA LYS A 92 22.09 -25.93 2.57
C LYS A 92 22.09 -26.72 3.89
N ASP A 93 22.92 -26.31 4.84
CA ASP A 93 23.12 -27.01 6.11
C ASP A 93 21.83 -27.12 6.92
N PHE A 94 20.98 -26.08 6.91
CA PHE A 94 19.71 -26.09 7.64
C PHE A 94 18.68 -27.09 7.09
N ARG A 95 18.89 -27.62 5.88
CA ARG A 95 18.08 -28.74 5.34
C ARG A 95 18.39 -30.05 6.07
N GLU A 96 19.61 -30.19 6.55
CA GLU A 96 20.05 -31.35 7.33
C GLU A 96 19.76 -31.14 8.83
N ARG A 97 19.41 -32.23 9.52
CA ARG A 97 19.14 -32.17 10.97
C ARG A 97 20.34 -31.64 11.76
N GLN A 98 21.57 -31.98 11.33
CA GLN A 98 22.81 -31.50 11.95
C GLN A 98 22.98 -29.98 11.87
N GLY A 99 22.55 -29.34 10.77
CA GLY A 99 22.56 -27.88 10.69
C GLY A 99 21.53 -27.26 11.64
N ARG A 100 20.33 -27.83 11.74
CA ARG A 100 19.31 -27.40 12.71
C ARG A 100 19.76 -27.60 14.16
N LEU A 101 20.48 -28.68 14.46
CA LEU A 101 21.06 -28.93 15.77
C LEU A 101 22.06 -27.83 16.17
N LYS A 102 22.96 -27.43 15.25
CA LYS A 102 23.87 -26.30 15.45
C LYS A 102 23.13 -24.98 15.67
N ALA A 103 22.11 -24.70 14.87
CA ALA A 103 21.27 -23.52 15.03
C ALA A 103 20.59 -23.48 16.40
N ALA A 104 20.00 -24.60 16.84
CA ALA A 104 19.36 -24.71 18.15
C ALA A 104 20.36 -24.45 19.29
N PHE A 105 21.57 -25.02 19.20
CA PHE A 105 22.65 -24.78 20.16
C PHE A 105 23.02 -23.30 20.26
N ASN A 106 23.19 -22.61 19.13
CA ASN A 106 23.53 -21.19 19.10
C ASN A 106 22.45 -20.31 19.75
N LEU A 107 21.18 -20.59 19.45
CA LEU A 107 20.05 -19.85 20.00
C LEU A 107 19.89 -20.07 21.51
N VAL A 108 19.99 -21.32 21.98
CA VAL A 108 19.92 -21.68 23.41
C VAL A 108 21.04 -21.03 24.21
N THR A 109 22.25 -20.98 23.65
CA THR A 109 23.41 -20.35 24.29
C THR A 109 23.17 -18.86 24.58
N LEU A 110 22.41 -18.18 23.71
CA LEU A 110 22.02 -16.77 23.86
C LEU A 110 20.66 -16.58 24.57
N GLY A 111 20.02 -17.67 24.98
CA GLY A 111 18.69 -17.68 25.60
C GLY A 111 17.56 -17.21 24.67
N ILE A 112 17.72 -17.39 23.36
CA ILE A 112 16.74 -17.00 22.34
C ILE A 112 15.67 -18.08 22.21
N THR A 113 14.43 -17.74 22.56
CA THR A 113 13.25 -18.62 22.44
C THR A 113 12.13 -18.04 21.60
N ASN A 114 12.32 -16.84 21.05
CA ASN A 114 11.33 -16.14 20.24
C ASN A 114 11.99 -15.70 18.94
N ILE A 115 11.43 -16.10 17.80
CA ILE A 115 11.98 -15.80 16.49
C ILE A 115 10.93 -15.09 15.63
N CYS A 116 11.33 -13.96 15.05
CA CYS A 116 10.62 -13.34 13.95
C CYS A 116 11.30 -13.67 12.62
N ALA A 117 10.61 -14.45 11.77
CA ALA A 117 11.10 -14.84 10.46
C ALA A 117 10.51 -13.92 9.39
N ILE A 118 11.33 -13.20 8.63
CA ILE A 118 10.89 -12.35 7.53
C ILE A 118 11.30 -13.00 6.21
N GLY A 119 10.33 -13.37 5.36
CA GLY A 119 10.65 -14.01 4.09
C GLY A 119 9.44 -14.53 3.34
N GLY A 120 9.70 -15.34 2.31
CA GLY A 120 8.65 -16.02 1.54
C GLY A 120 8.12 -17.28 2.21
N ASP A 121 7.18 -17.93 1.52
CA ASP A 121 6.52 -19.19 1.93
C ASP A 121 7.51 -20.29 2.38
N GLY A 122 8.58 -20.49 1.62
CA GLY A 122 9.60 -21.50 1.93
C GLY A 122 10.34 -21.22 3.23
N SER A 123 10.68 -19.96 3.50
CA SER A 123 11.35 -19.55 4.74
C SER A 123 10.43 -19.74 5.94
N LEU A 124 9.16 -19.36 5.82
CA LEU A 124 8.21 -19.53 6.91
C LEU A 124 7.90 -21.00 7.19
N THR A 125 7.83 -21.84 6.15
CA THR A 125 7.69 -23.31 6.29
C THR A 125 8.88 -23.90 7.06
N GLY A 126 10.11 -23.52 6.69
CA GLY A 126 11.33 -23.97 7.38
C GLY A 126 11.38 -23.54 8.83
N ALA A 127 10.86 -22.34 9.15
CA ALA A 127 10.76 -21.86 10.51
C ALA A 127 9.80 -22.73 11.33
N ASN A 128 8.61 -23.04 10.81
CA ASN A 128 7.66 -23.90 11.52
C ASN A 128 8.21 -25.31 11.77
N LEU A 129 8.84 -25.92 10.77
CA LEU A 129 9.50 -27.23 10.93
C LEU A 129 10.54 -27.20 12.05
N PHE A 130 11.36 -26.14 12.11
CA PHE A 130 12.36 -25.98 13.15
C PHE A 130 11.75 -25.88 14.56
N ARG A 131 10.59 -25.23 14.68
CA ARG A 131 9.82 -25.18 15.93
C ARG A 131 9.24 -26.54 16.32
N GLU A 132 8.71 -27.30 15.38
CA GLU A 132 8.17 -28.64 15.63
C GLU A 132 9.26 -29.61 16.09
N GLU A 133 10.45 -29.53 15.49
CA GLU A 133 11.60 -30.36 15.85
C GLU A 133 12.30 -29.91 17.14
N TRP A 134 12.00 -28.72 17.67
CA TRP A 134 12.76 -28.04 18.73
C TRP A 134 13.05 -28.93 19.94
N SER A 135 12.02 -29.54 20.54
CA SER A 135 12.19 -30.41 21.71
C SER A 135 13.14 -31.58 21.45
N SER A 136 13.00 -32.23 20.28
CA SER A 136 13.86 -33.34 19.88
C SER A 136 15.32 -32.92 19.65
N LEU A 137 15.54 -31.69 19.16
CA LEU A 137 16.89 -31.14 18.98
C LEU A 137 17.53 -30.84 20.34
N LEU A 138 16.77 -30.35 21.32
CA LEU A 138 17.28 -30.11 22.67
C LEU A 138 17.64 -31.41 23.40
N GLU A 139 16.83 -32.46 23.26
CA GLU A 139 17.11 -33.78 23.81
C GLU A 139 18.45 -34.33 23.29
N GLU A 140 18.67 -34.21 21.97
CA GLU A 140 19.91 -34.61 21.30
C GLU A 140 21.11 -33.77 21.82
N LEU A 141 20.96 -32.46 21.96
CA LEU A 141 22.00 -31.58 22.51
C LEU A 141 22.33 -31.89 23.98
N VAL A 142 21.36 -32.31 24.79
CA VAL A 142 21.59 -32.75 26.18
C VAL A 142 22.33 -34.10 26.19
N ALA A 143 21.92 -35.04 25.34
CA ALA A 143 22.58 -36.34 25.20
C ALA A 143 24.05 -36.20 24.76
N ASP A 144 24.32 -35.25 23.87
CA ASP A 144 25.67 -34.91 23.40
C ASP A 144 26.49 -34.06 24.40
N GLY A 145 25.91 -33.71 25.56
CA GLY A 145 26.55 -32.90 26.59
C GLY A 145 26.84 -31.45 26.18
N LYS A 146 26.17 -30.96 25.12
CA LYS A 146 26.35 -29.60 24.60
C LYS A 146 25.60 -28.56 25.44
N ILE A 147 24.44 -28.91 25.99
CA ILE A 147 23.64 -28.06 26.88
C ILE A 147 23.23 -28.83 28.14
N SER A 148 22.95 -28.13 29.23
CA SER A 148 22.49 -28.74 30.48
C SER A 148 20.98 -29.04 30.46
N GLY A 149 20.54 -29.99 31.30
CA GLY A 149 19.11 -30.26 31.50
C GLY A 149 18.33 -29.04 32.02
N GLU A 150 18.98 -28.16 32.78
CA GLU A 150 18.39 -26.89 33.24
C GLU A 150 18.16 -25.92 32.07
N GLN A 151 19.12 -25.82 31.13
CA GLN A 151 18.95 -25.01 29.92
C GLN A 151 17.82 -25.56 29.05
N MET A 152 17.73 -26.88 28.88
CA MET A 152 16.62 -27.51 28.16
C MET A 152 15.27 -27.17 28.81
N ALA A 153 15.15 -27.28 30.14
CA ALA A 153 13.91 -26.96 30.85
C ALA A 153 13.54 -25.47 30.74
N LYS A 154 14.54 -24.57 30.78
CA LYS A 154 14.34 -23.13 30.68
C LYS A 154 13.94 -22.66 29.27
N TYR A 155 14.46 -23.31 28.24
CA TYR A 155 14.28 -22.94 26.83
C TYR A 155 13.52 -24.00 26.03
N SER A 156 12.64 -24.74 26.70
CA SER A 156 11.94 -25.92 26.16
C SER A 156 11.01 -25.63 24.98
N HIS A 157 10.66 -24.37 24.75
CA HIS A 157 9.72 -23.97 23.70
C HIS A 157 10.29 -22.87 22.83
N LEU A 158 10.07 -23.01 21.52
CA LEU A 158 10.38 -22.01 20.52
C LEU A 158 9.09 -21.37 19.99
N ASN A 159 8.99 -20.05 20.11
CA ASN A 159 7.90 -19.26 19.56
C ASN A 159 8.32 -18.66 18.22
N ILE A 160 7.44 -18.73 17.23
CA ILE A 160 7.70 -18.21 15.89
C ILE A 160 6.55 -17.32 15.45
N VAL A 161 6.92 -16.16 14.93
CA VAL A 161 6.03 -15.29 14.17
C VAL A 161 6.65 -14.97 12.82
N GLY A 162 5.92 -15.22 11.74
CA GLY A 162 6.31 -14.93 10.38
C GLY A 162 5.84 -13.55 9.91
N LEU A 163 6.66 -12.90 9.09
CA LEU A 163 6.29 -11.76 8.26
C LEU A 163 6.59 -12.11 6.80
N VAL A 164 5.65 -11.81 5.90
CA VAL A 164 5.81 -12.16 4.49
C VAL A 164 6.53 -11.04 3.73
N GLY A 165 7.82 -11.24 3.50
CA GLY A 165 8.64 -10.38 2.63
C GLY A 165 8.76 -11.00 1.24
N SER A 166 7.97 -10.50 0.30
CA SER A 166 7.95 -10.97 -1.10
C SER A 166 7.41 -9.85 -2.00
N ILE A 167 7.96 -9.74 -3.21
CA ILE A 167 7.41 -8.85 -4.24
C ILE A 167 6.23 -9.49 -5.00
N ASP A 168 6.14 -10.82 -4.96
CA ASP A 168 5.24 -11.58 -5.85
C ASP A 168 3.77 -11.49 -5.42
N ASN A 169 3.51 -11.07 -4.18
CA ASN A 169 2.20 -11.09 -3.51
C ASN A 169 1.49 -12.46 -3.62
N ASP A 170 2.27 -13.54 -3.46
CA ASP A 170 1.87 -14.92 -3.72
C ASP A 170 1.54 -15.73 -2.45
N PHE A 171 1.52 -15.10 -1.28
CA PHE A 171 1.22 -15.78 -0.01
C PHE A 171 -0.26 -15.65 0.33
N CYS A 172 -0.97 -16.78 0.35
CA CYS A 172 -2.39 -16.80 0.70
C CYS A 172 -2.59 -16.45 2.19
N GLY A 173 -3.52 -15.54 2.48
CA GLY A 173 -3.83 -15.10 3.85
C GLY A 173 -3.34 -13.70 4.20
N THR A 174 -2.75 -12.97 3.24
CA THR A 174 -2.51 -11.51 3.34
C THR A 174 -2.95 -10.84 2.04
N ASP A 175 -3.52 -9.64 2.14
CA ASP A 175 -3.91 -8.83 0.97
C ASP A 175 -2.71 -8.25 0.22
N MET A 176 -1.64 -7.96 0.97
CA MET A 176 -0.38 -7.44 0.43
C MET A 176 0.81 -8.01 1.21
N THR A 177 1.84 -8.44 0.50
CA THR A 177 3.15 -8.82 1.07
C THR A 177 4.09 -7.61 1.11
N ILE A 178 5.03 -7.60 2.06
CA ILE A 178 6.02 -6.53 2.19
C ILE A 178 6.91 -6.53 0.95
N GLY A 179 6.84 -5.45 0.17
CA GLY A 179 7.63 -5.20 -1.04
C GLY A 179 6.85 -5.27 -2.34
N ALA A 180 5.63 -5.81 -2.35
CA ALA A 180 4.83 -5.89 -3.57
C ALA A 180 4.47 -4.50 -4.13
N ASP A 181 4.11 -3.55 -3.28
CA ASP A 181 3.80 -2.18 -3.69
C ASP A 181 5.06 -1.46 -4.23
N SER A 182 6.20 -1.62 -3.56
CA SER A 182 7.49 -1.09 -4.02
C SER A 182 7.91 -1.67 -5.38
N ALA A 183 7.70 -2.97 -5.61
CA ALA A 183 7.94 -3.60 -6.90
C ALA A 183 7.06 -2.95 -7.99
N LEU A 184 5.76 -2.73 -7.71
CA LEU A 184 4.86 -2.04 -8.62
C LEU A 184 5.33 -0.62 -8.94
N HIS A 185 5.89 0.11 -7.97
CA HIS A 185 6.49 1.43 -8.23
C HIS A 185 7.62 1.35 -9.25
N ARG A 186 8.51 0.35 -9.14
CA ARG A 186 9.60 0.15 -10.11
C ARG A 186 9.07 -0.24 -11.49
N ILE A 187 8.09 -1.15 -11.54
CA ILE A 187 7.50 -1.62 -12.79
C ILE A 187 6.81 -0.48 -13.53
N VAL A 188 5.95 0.29 -12.85
CA VAL A 188 5.23 1.41 -13.45
C VAL A 188 6.17 2.51 -13.89
N GLU A 189 7.23 2.82 -13.13
CA GLU A 189 8.25 3.78 -13.56
C GLU A 189 8.92 3.34 -14.88
N CYS A 190 9.29 2.06 -14.99
CA CYS A 190 9.84 1.53 -16.23
C CYS A 190 8.84 1.56 -17.38
N VAL A 191 7.57 1.20 -17.15
CA VAL A 191 6.53 1.22 -18.19
C VAL A 191 6.26 2.64 -18.66
N ASP A 192 6.15 3.61 -17.75
CA ASP A 192 5.96 5.02 -18.09
C ASP A 192 7.15 5.56 -18.89
N ALA A 193 8.39 5.22 -18.50
CA ALA A 193 9.60 5.60 -19.24
C ALA A 193 9.59 5.03 -20.67
N ILE A 194 9.26 3.74 -20.81
CA ILE A 194 9.17 3.06 -22.11
C ILE A 194 8.05 3.66 -22.98
N THR A 195 6.91 4.00 -22.37
CA THR A 195 5.76 4.60 -23.06
C THR A 195 6.16 5.85 -23.85
N THR A 196 7.03 6.71 -23.30
CA THR A 196 7.47 7.94 -23.98
C THR A 196 8.19 7.70 -25.30
N THR A 197 9.14 6.75 -25.35
CA THR A 197 9.85 6.38 -26.59
C THR A 197 8.95 5.58 -27.53
N ALA A 198 8.08 4.75 -26.97
CA ALA A 198 7.20 3.88 -27.74
C ALA A 198 6.15 4.67 -28.54
N VAL A 199 5.54 5.70 -27.94
CA VAL A 199 4.61 6.63 -28.61
C VAL A 199 5.30 7.40 -29.76
N SER A 200 6.57 7.76 -29.55
CA SER A 200 7.37 8.52 -30.53
C SER A 200 7.59 7.71 -31.82
N HIS A 201 7.92 6.42 -31.69
CA HIS A 201 8.19 5.51 -32.81
C HIS A 201 6.99 4.67 -33.26
N GLN A 202 5.82 4.89 -32.66
CA GLN A 202 4.59 4.11 -32.92
C GLN A 202 4.75 2.59 -32.76
N ARG A 203 5.47 2.15 -31.71
CA ARG A 203 5.88 0.75 -31.52
C ARG A 203 4.92 -0.07 -30.67
N ALA A 204 5.08 -1.39 -30.72
CA ALA A 204 4.55 -2.32 -29.73
C ALA A 204 5.66 -2.74 -28.75
N PHE A 205 5.31 -2.90 -27.48
CA PHE A 205 6.23 -3.38 -26.44
C PHE A 205 5.64 -4.57 -25.71
N VAL A 206 6.46 -5.61 -25.55
CA VAL A 206 6.21 -6.77 -24.70
C VAL A 206 7.10 -6.61 -23.47
N LEU A 207 6.47 -6.41 -22.31
CA LEU A 207 7.15 -6.15 -21.04
C LEU A 207 7.03 -7.37 -20.13
N GLU A 208 8.15 -7.96 -19.76
CA GLU A 208 8.19 -9.10 -18.86
C GLU A 208 8.37 -8.65 -17.41
N VAL A 209 7.49 -9.15 -16.54
CA VAL A 209 7.34 -8.74 -15.14
C VAL A 209 7.52 -9.96 -14.24
N MET A 210 8.19 -9.77 -13.10
CA MET A 210 8.36 -10.83 -12.10
C MET A 210 7.01 -11.17 -11.44
N GLY A 211 7.00 -12.25 -10.67
CA GLY A 211 5.83 -12.72 -9.93
C GLY A 211 5.85 -14.22 -9.63
N ARG A 212 6.91 -14.92 -10.04
CA ARG A 212 7.08 -16.37 -10.00
C ARG A 212 5.93 -17.12 -10.66
N HIS A 213 4.99 -17.61 -9.87
CA HIS A 213 3.78 -18.30 -10.32
C HIS A 213 2.52 -17.51 -9.93
N CYS A 214 2.67 -16.19 -9.76
CA CYS A 214 1.64 -15.24 -9.39
C CYS A 214 1.54 -14.13 -10.43
N GLY A 215 0.35 -13.91 -10.96
CA GLY A 215 0.08 -12.87 -11.93
C GLY A 215 -0.16 -11.48 -11.35
N TYR A 216 -0.10 -11.32 -10.02
CA TYR A 216 -0.51 -10.08 -9.33
C TYR A 216 0.19 -8.84 -9.86
N LEU A 217 1.53 -8.87 -9.97
CA LEU A 217 2.31 -7.73 -10.46
C LEU A 217 1.94 -7.37 -11.90
N ALA A 218 1.81 -8.36 -12.79
CA ALA A 218 1.41 -8.14 -14.18
C ALA A 218 -0.03 -7.59 -14.29
N LEU A 219 -0.96 -8.12 -13.49
CA LEU A 219 -2.37 -7.70 -13.47
C LEU A 219 -2.53 -6.26 -12.98
N VAL A 220 -1.91 -5.91 -11.85
CA VAL A 220 -1.97 -4.56 -11.31
C VAL A 220 -1.22 -3.58 -12.21
N THR A 221 -0.11 -3.99 -12.82
CA THR A 221 0.58 -3.18 -13.85
C THR A 221 -0.32 -2.92 -15.05
N GLY A 222 -1.04 -3.94 -15.52
CA GLY A 222 -1.99 -3.80 -16.63
C GLY A 222 -3.07 -2.76 -16.34
N LEU A 223 -3.61 -2.75 -15.12
CA LEU A 223 -4.57 -1.73 -14.66
C LEU A 223 -3.92 -0.35 -14.52
N ALA A 224 -2.76 -0.26 -13.85
CA ALA A 224 -2.08 0.98 -13.53
C ALA A 224 -1.40 1.67 -14.73
N CYS A 225 -1.16 0.93 -15.81
CA CYS A 225 -0.56 1.48 -17.04
C CYS A 225 -1.56 1.52 -18.21
N GLY A 226 -2.71 0.86 -18.08
CA GLY A 226 -3.69 0.73 -19.16
C GLY A 226 -3.18 -0.14 -20.31
N ALA A 227 -2.56 -1.28 -19.98
CA ALA A 227 -2.03 -2.22 -20.97
C ALA A 227 -3.13 -2.76 -21.91
N ASP A 228 -2.74 -3.05 -23.16
CA ASP A 228 -3.64 -3.57 -24.19
C ASP A 228 -3.85 -5.08 -24.12
N TRP A 229 -2.96 -5.79 -23.43
CA TRP A 229 -3.09 -7.20 -23.11
C TRP A 229 -2.19 -7.60 -21.94
N ILE A 230 -2.59 -8.60 -21.16
CA ILE A 230 -1.75 -9.21 -20.11
C ILE A 230 -1.79 -10.74 -20.22
N PHE A 231 -0.71 -11.39 -19.79
CA PHE A 231 -0.65 -12.83 -19.58
C PHE A 231 -0.33 -13.13 -18.12
N ILE A 232 -1.22 -13.88 -17.46
CA ILE A 232 -1.10 -14.29 -16.05
C ILE A 232 -1.41 -15.78 -15.89
N PRO A 233 -0.71 -16.50 -14.99
CA PRO A 233 -0.94 -17.94 -14.78
C PRO A 233 -2.33 -18.28 -14.24
N GLU A 234 -2.97 -17.40 -13.48
CA GLU A 234 -4.28 -17.64 -12.88
C GLU A 234 -5.45 -17.46 -13.86
N HIS A 235 -5.19 -16.91 -15.03
CA HIS A 235 -6.17 -16.75 -16.09
C HIS A 235 -5.47 -16.89 -17.45
N PRO A 236 -5.01 -18.11 -17.78
CA PRO A 236 -4.35 -18.36 -19.05
C PRO A 236 -5.32 -18.04 -20.19
N PRO A 237 -4.82 -17.54 -21.32
CA PRO A 237 -5.67 -17.20 -22.43
C PRO A 237 -6.22 -18.48 -23.09
N ALA A 238 -7.45 -18.42 -23.58
CA ALA A 238 -8.06 -19.53 -24.32
C ALA A 238 -7.41 -19.71 -25.70
N ASP A 239 -7.55 -20.89 -26.31
CA ASP A 239 -7.09 -21.16 -27.67
C ASP A 239 -7.53 -20.08 -28.68
N GLY A 240 -6.64 -19.78 -29.63
CA GLY A 240 -6.80 -18.68 -30.59
C GLY A 240 -6.60 -17.29 -29.98
N TRP A 241 -5.87 -17.19 -28.86
CA TRP A 241 -5.57 -15.91 -28.22
C TRP A 241 -4.72 -15.00 -29.10
N GLU A 242 -3.91 -15.57 -29.98
CA GLU A 242 -3.06 -14.85 -30.91
C GLU A 242 -3.90 -13.96 -31.84
N GLU A 243 -5.01 -14.49 -32.38
CA GLU A 243 -5.96 -13.71 -33.18
C GLU A 243 -6.63 -12.63 -32.33
N LYS A 244 -7.16 -13.01 -31.16
CA LYS A 244 -7.92 -12.10 -30.29
C LYS A 244 -7.06 -10.93 -29.81
N MET A 245 -5.83 -11.22 -29.40
CA MET A 245 -4.86 -10.22 -29.00
C MET A 245 -4.52 -9.32 -30.19
N CYS A 246 -4.17 -9.88 -31.36
CA CYS A 246 -3.82 -9.06 -32.52
C CYS A 246 -4.96 -8.14 -32.96
N ALA A 247 -6.19 -8.65 -33.03
CA ALA A 247 -7.38 -7.85 -33.33
C ALA A 247 -7.60 -6.74 -32.29
N LYS A 248 -7.32 -7.02 -31.01
CA LYS A 248 -7.43 -6.02 -29.94
C LYS A 248 -6.36 -4.92 -30.09
N LEU A 249 -5.12 -5.27 -30.38
CA LEU A 249 -4.03 -4.31 -30.58
C LEU A 249 -4.30 -3.41 -31.81
N GLU A 250 -4.78 -4.01 -32.90
CA GLU A 250 -5.15 -3.30 -34.13
C GLU A 250 -6.33 -2.34 -33.89
N ASN A 251 -7.35 -2.77 -33.15
CA ASN A 251 -8.46 -1.89 -32.74
C ASN A 251 -7.99 -0.70 -31.88
N ALA A 252 -7.04 -0.93 -30.97
CA ALA A 252 -6.48 0.18 -30.20
C ALA A 252 -5.77 1.19 -31.12
N ARG A 253 -5.05 0.72 -32.14
CA ARG A 253 -4.40 1.57 -33.15
C ARG A 253 -5.37 2.30 -34.06
N SER A 254 -6.45 1.64 -34.49
CA SER A 254 -7.47 2.27 -35.34
C SER A 254 -8.18 3.43 -34.62
N TRP A 255 -8.25 3.39 -33.29
CA TRP A 255 -8.69 4.50 -32.45
C TRP A 255 -7.63 5.60 -32.29
N GLY A 256 -6.46 5.48 -32.90
CA GLY A 256 -5.38 6.45 -32.84
C GLY A 256 -4.42 6.26 -31.66
N ASN A 257 -4.47 5.12 -30.96
CA ASN A 257 -3.40 4.79 -30.03
C ASN A 257 -2.11 4.54 -30.83
N ARG A 258 -1.05 5.26 -30.48
CA ARG A 258 0.26 5.14 -31.15
C ARG A 258 1.08 4.01 -30.57
N LEU A 259 0.70 3.49 -29.40
CA LEU A 259 1.45 2.53 -28.62
C LEU A 259 0.60 1.27 -28.42
N ASN A 260 1.24 0.11 -28.44
CA ASN A 260 0.66 -1.08 -27.80
C ASN A 260 1.57 -1.60 -26.69
N VAL A 261 1.01 -1.85 -25.51
CA VAL A 261 1.72 -2.43 -24.38
C VAL A 261 1.10 -3.77 -24.03
N VAL A 262 1.92 -4.82 -24.07
CA VAL A 262 1.56 -6.17 -23.65
C VAL A 262 2.42 -6.54 -22.45
N ILE A 263 1.79 -6.91 -21.33
CA ILE A 263 2.49 -7.31 -20.11
C ILE A 263 2.49 -8.84 -20.00
N VAL A 264 3.66 -9.44 -19.79
CA VAL A 264 3.81 -10.89 -19.64
C VAL A 264 4.36 -11.16 -18.24
N SER A 265 3.60 -11.89 -17.41
CA SER A 265 4.13 -12.43 -16.16
C SER A 265 5.19 -13.50 -16.48
N GLU A 266 6.28 -13.57 -15.71
CA GLU A 266 7.29 -14.62 -15.88
C GLU A 266 6.72 -16.05 -15.74
N GLY A 267 5.60 -16.19 -15.01
CA GLY A 267 4.87 -17.44 -14.84
C GLY A 267 3.76 -17.67 -15.87
N ALA A 268 3.68 -16.87 -16.94
CA ALA A 268 2.60 -16.97 -17.93
C ALA A 268 2.57 -18.34 -18.63
N ILE A 269 1.37 -18.93 -18.71
CA ILE A 269 1.09 -20.21 -19.35
C ILE A 269 -0.17 -20.10 -20.23
N ASP A 270 -0.31 -21.02 -21.19
CA ASP A 270 -1.54 -21.25 -21.94
C ASP A 270 -2.50 -22.19 -21.20
N SER A 271 -3.70 -22.41 -21.75
CA SER A 271 -4.69 -23.34 -21.17
C SER A 271 -4.23 -24.80 -21.11
N HIS A 272 -3.19 -25.16 -21.86
CA HIS A 272 -2.60 -26.50 -21.88
C HIS A 272 -1.44 -26.65 -20.89
N GLY A 273 -1.03 -25.56 -20.24
CA GLY A 273 0.08 -25.51 -19.29
C GLY A 273 1.44 -25.24 -19.94
N ASN A 274 1.49 -24.91 -21.23
CA ASN A 274 2.74 -24.55 -21.90
C ASN A 274 3.13 -23.10 -21.57
N PRO A 275 4.42 -22.80 -21.34
CA PRO A 275 4.87 -21.44 -21.10
C PRO A 275 4.60 -20.48 -22.27
N ILE A 276 4.05 -19.30 -21.97
CA ILE A 276 3.93 -18.20 -22.94
C ILE A 276 5.08 -17.23 -22.71
N THR A 277 6.10 -17.30 -23.56
CA THR A 277 7.28 -16.44 -23.44
C THR A 277 7.09 -15.08 -24.11
N SER A 278 7.79 -14.06 -23.61
CA SER A 278 7.84 -12.73 -24.24
C SER A 278 8.28 -12.77 -25.71
N GLN A 279 9.15 -13.72 -26.07
CA GLN A 279 9.57 -13.95 -27.45
C GLN A 279 8.43 -14.50 -28.32
N HIS A 280 7.66 -15.47 -27.81
CA HIS A 280 6.50 -15.99 -28.52
C HIS A 280 5.48 -14.88 -28.80
N VAL A 281 5.17 -14.06 -27.80
CA VAL A 281 4.24 -12.93 -27.94
C VAL A 281 4.75 -11.92 -28.99
N LYS A 282 6.03 -11.57 -28.96
CA LYS A 282 6.65 -10.69 -29.97
C LYS A 282 6.51 -11.28 -31.38
N ASP A 283 6.83 -12.56 -31.55
CA ASP A 283 6.79 -13.22 -32.86
C ASP A 283 5.37 -13.23 -33.43
N VAL A 284 4.36 -13.44 -32.57
CA VAL A 284 2.95 -13.34 -32.95
C VAL A 284 2.60 -11.95 -33.45
N ILE A 285 2.97 -10.90 -32.72
CA ILE A 285 2.70 -9.50 -33.10
C ILE A 285 3.41 -9.14 -34.41
N CYS A 286 4.69 -9.47 -34.55
CA CYS A 286 5.45 -9.17 -35.77
C CYS A 286 4.91 -9.92 -36.99
N LYS A 287 4.61 -11.22 -36.87
CA LYS A 287 4.14 -12.02 -38.01
C LYS A 287 2.73 -11.65 -38.46
N ARG A 288 1.85 -11.28 -37.53
CA ARG A 288 0.42 -11.06 -37.83
C ARG A 288 0.05 -9.59 -38.08
N LEU A 289 0.73 -8.65 -37.42
CA LEU A 289 0.41 -7.22 -37.51
C LEU A 289 1.50 -6.36 -38.17
N ASP A 290 2.67 -6.93 -38.48
CA ASP A 290 3.82 -6.22 -39.05
C ASP A 290 4.24 -4.97 -38.25
N LEU A 291 4.11 -5.05 -36.91
CA LEU A 291 4.48 -3.96 -36.01
C LEU A 291 5.94 -4.12 -35.52
N ASP A 292 6.71 -3.03 -35.52
CA ASP A 292 8.01 -2.95 -34.84
C ASP A 292 7.82 -3.18 -33.33
N THR A 293 8.14 -4.39 -32.91
CA THR A 293 7.86 -4.89 -31.56
C THR A 293 9.16 -5.14 -30.80
N ARG A 294 9.25 -4.60 -29.59
CA ARG A 294 10.41 -4.75 -28.71
C ARG A 294 10.04 -5.51 -27.45
N ILE A 295 11.00 -6.25 -26.92
CA ILE A 295 10.88 -6.93 -25.62
C ILE A 295 11.73 -6.16 -24.62
N THR A 296 11.18 -5.91 -23.43
CA THR A 296 11.95 -5.48 -22.28
C THR A 296 11.68 -6.43 -21.12
N VAL A 297 12.72 -7.10 -20.65
CA VAL A 297 12.68 -7.90 -19.42
C VAL A 297 13.18 -7.01 -18.30
N LEU A 298 12.28 -6.61 -17.38
CA LEU A 298 12.64 -5.68 -16.31
C LEU A 298 13.62 -6.29 -15.30
N GLY A 299 13.53 -7.61 -15.09
CA GLY A 299 14.41 -8.36 -14.20
C GLY A 299 14.46 -7.79 -12.78
N HIS A 300 15.64 -7.80 -12.17
CA HIS A 300 15.84 -7.50 -10.75
C HIS A 300 15.69 -6.03 -10.36
N VAL A 301 15.50 -5.10 -11.32
CA VAL A 301 15.13 -3.71 -11.00
C VAL A 301 13.86 -3.66 -10.15
N GLN A 302 12.98 -4.67 -10.30
CA GLN A 302 11.74 -4.83 -9.54
C GLN A 302 11.95 -5.14 -8.05
N ARG A 303 13.10 -5.73 -7.66
CA ARG A 303 13.48 -6.02 -6.27
C ARG A 303 14.30 -4.90 -5.61
N GLY A 304 14.94 -4.06 -6.44
CA GLY A 304 15.82 -2.99 -5.98
C GLY A 304 15.12 -1.66 -5.69
N GLY A 305 15.90 -0.70 -5.19
CA GLY A 305 15.43 0.66 -4.89
C GLY A 305 14.88 0.83 -3.48
N SER A 306 14.58 2.08 -3.12
CA SER A 306 14.00 2.41 -1.82
C SER A 306 12.54 1.92 -1.73
N PRO A 307 12.08 1.49 -0.54
CA PRO A 307 10.69 1.09 -0.36
C PRO A 307 9.73 2.28 -0.50
N SER A 308 8.54 2.01 -1.02
CA SER A 308 7.41 2.94 -1.04
C SER A 308 6.97 3.28 0.37
N ALA A 309 6.23 4.38 0.53
CA ALA A 309 5.68 4.75 1.83
C ALA A 309 4.75 3.67 2.39
N PHE A 310 3.99 2.98 1.52
CA PHE A 310 3.13 1.87 1.91
C PHE A 310 3.93 0.73 2.54
N ASP A 311 4.97 0.22 1.88
CA ASP A 311 5.76 -0.90 2.40
C ASP A 311 6.54 -0.57 3.68
N ARG A 312 6.97 0.70 3.82
CA ARG A 312 7.57 1.19 5.07
C ARG A 312 6.58 1.14 6.23
N LEU A 313 5.35 1.58 6.01
CA LEU A 313 4.28 1.55 7.01
C LEU A 313 3.86 0.11 7.31
N LEU A 314 3.69 -0.71 6.27
CA LEU A 314 3.31 -2.11 6.39
C LEU A 314 4.32 -2.87 7.24
N GLY A 315 5.61 -2.81 6.87
CA GLY A 315 6.69 -3.44 7.63
C GLY A 315 6.76 -2.93 9.07
N THR A 316 6.60 -1.61 9.28
CA THR A 316 6.63 -1.02 10.62
C THR A 316 5.47 -1.52 11.50
N ARG A 317 4.26 -1.57 10.97
CA ARG A 317 3.06 -2.04 11.67
C ARG A 317 3.15 -3.53 11.98
N MET A 318 3.50 -4.33 10.98
CA MET A 318 3.62 -5.79 11.10
C MET A 318 4.74 -6.19 12.06
N GLY A 319 5.90 -5.52 11.99
CA GLY A 319 7.02 -5.79 12.88
C GLY A 319 6.70 -5.50 14.35
N ALA A 320 5.98 -4.40 14.62
CA ALA A 320 5.55 -4.09 15.98
C ALA A 320 4.51 -5.10 16.51
N GLU A 321 3.58 -5.52 15.67
CA GLU A 321 2.59 -6.54 16.04
C GLU A 321 3.23 -7.93 16.22
N ALA A 322 4.28 -8.26 15.45
CA ALA A 322 5.02 -9.51 15.60
C ALA A 322 5.71 -9.63 16.96
N VAL A 323 6.28 -8.53 17.46
CA VAL A 323 6.85 -8.49 18.83
C VAL A 323 5.77 -8.74 19.86
N LEU A 324 4.62 -8.08 19.75
CA LEU A 324 3.50 -8.31 20.68
C LEU A 324 3.02 -9.75 20.63
N ALA A 325 2.91 -10.33 19.43
CA ALA A 325 2.53 -11.73 19.25
C ALA A 325 3.52 -12.71 19.92
N LEU A 326 4.82 -12.49 19.76
CA LEU A 326 5.86 -13.31 20.41
C LEU A 326 5.84 -13.17 21.94
N LEU A 327 5.64 -11.95 22.45
CA LEU A 327 5.61 -11.71 23.89
C LEU A 327 4.30 -12.22 24.55
N GLU A 328 3.22 -12.34 23.80
CA GLU A 328 1.96 -12.93 24.25
C GLU A 328 1.90 -14.46 24.06
N ALA A 329 2.85 -15.05 23.32
CA ALA A 329 2.84 -16.48 23.01
C ALA A 329 3.05 -17.36 24.24
N THR A 330 2.30 -18.47 24.26
CA THR A 330 2.41 -19.60 25.19
C THR A 330 2.86 -20.85 24.43
N PRO A 331 3.29 -21.93 25.11
CA PRO A 331 3.66 -23.19 24.44
C PRO A 331 2.59 -23.74 23.49
N ASP A 332 1.31 -23.57 23.83
CA ASP A 332 0.17 -24.03 23.03
C ASP A 332 -0.21 -23.06 21.89
N THR A 333 0.39 -21.87 21.85
CA THR A 333 0.09 -20.89 20.81
C THR A 333 0.65 -21.37 19.47
N PRO A 334 -0.14 -21.48 18.39
CA PRO A 334 0.39 -21.88 17.09
C PRO A 334 1.35 -20.84 16.52
N ALA A 335 2.17 -21.24 15.56
CA ALA A 335 2.99 -20.28 14.82
C ALA A 335 2.05 -19.39 14.00
N TYR A 336 2.22 -18.08 14.11
CA TYR A 336 1.40 -17.09 13.41
C TYR A 336 2.20 -16.40 12.31
N VAL A 337 1.49 -15.92 11.30
CA VAL A 337 1.96 -14.88 10.38
C VAL A 337 1.20 -13.60 10.69
N VAL A 338 1.90 -12.47 10.73
CA VAL A 338 1.23 -11.17 10.73
C VAL A 338 0.92 -10.80 9.28
N SER A 339 -0.36 -10.69 8.98
CA SER A 339 -0.91 -10.42 7.65
C SER A 339 -1.69 -9.11 7.62
N LEU A 340 -2.00 -8.65 6.42
CA LEU A 340 -2.91 -7.54 6.16
C LEU A 340 -4.27 -8.07 5.72
N ASP A 341 -5.34 -7.65 6.40
CA ASP A 341 -6.73 -7.86 5.97
C ASP A 341 -7.41 -6.49 5.90
N GLY A 342 -7.74 -6.06 4.68
CA GLY A 342 -8.12 -4.69 4.38
C GLY A 342 -7.02 -3.71 4.78
N ASN A 343 -7.30 -2.89 5.79
CA ASN A 343 -6.35 -1.94 6.36
C ASN A 343 -5.92 -2.31 7.79
N GLN A 344 -6.17 -3.54 8.25
CA GLN A 344 -5.84 -3.99 9.60
C GLN A 344 -4.75 -5.06 9.58
N ALA A 345 -3.83 -4.98 10.55
CA ALA A 345 -2.85 -6.04 10.78
C ALA A 345 -3.51 -7.14 11.63
N VAL A 346 -3.47 -8.37 11.14
CA VAL A 346 -4.11 -9.53 11.77
C VAL A 346 -3.10 -10.66 11.96
N ARG A 347 -3.34 -11.54 12.93
CA ARG A 347 -2.53 -12.74 13.16
C ARG A 347 -3.29 -13.92 12.58
N VAL A 348 -2.68 -14.63 11.63
CA VAL A 348 -3.29 -15.80 10.97
C VAL A 348 -2.40 -17.03 11.16
N PRO A 349 -2.96 -18.23 11.40
CA PRO A 349 -2.15 -19.44 11.56
C PRO A 349 -1.24 -19.67 10.36
N LEU A 350 0.06 -19.84 10.62
CA LEU A 350 1.08 -19.92 9.59
C LEU A 350 0.83 -21.09 8.63
N MET A 351 0.57 -22.28 9.19
CA MET A 351 0.46 -23.50 8.39
C MET A 351 -0.80 -23.50 7.50
N GLU A 352 -1.91 -22.94 7.96
CA GLU A 352 -3.11 -22.78 7.11
C GLU A 352 -2.83 -21.91 5.88
N CYS A 353 -2.02 -20.85 6.04
CA CYS A 353 -1.65 -19.96 4.96
C CYS A 353 -0.67 -20.64 3.97
N VAL A 354 0.31 -21.38 4.49
CA VAL A 354 1.27 -22.16 3.69
C VAL A 354 0.57 -23.26 2.90
N GLU A 355 -0.37 -23.98 3.51
CA GLU A 355 -1.15 -25.03 2.85
C GLU A 355 -1.98 -24.48 1.71
N LYS A 356 -2.74 -23.40 1.96
CA LYS A 356 -3.49 -22.69 0.90
C LYS A 356 -2.58 -22.22 -0.24
N THR A 357 -1.39 -21.73 0.08
CA THR A 357 -0.41 -21.30 -0.94
C THR A 357 0.08 -22.48 -1.79
N LYS A 358 0.36 -23.65 -1.18
CA LYS A 358 0.72 -24.88 -1.91
C LYS A 358 -0.43 -25.40 -2.76
N GLU A 359 -1.67 -25.29 -2.28
CA GLU A 359 -2.87 -25.65 -3.03
C GLU A 359 -3.05 -24.83 -4.31
N VAL A 360 -2.61 -23.56 -4.34
CA VAL A 360 -2.60 -22.77 -5.57
C VAL A 360 -1.69 -23.42 -6.62
N GLY A 361 -0.47 -23.80 -6.24
CA GLY A 361 0.47 -24.46 -7.14
C GLY A 361 -0.07 -25.78 -7.67
N LYS A 362 -0.75 -26.56 -6.81
CA LYS A 362 -1.44 -27.79 -7.21
C LYS A 362 -2.58 -27.52 -8.20
N ALA A 363 -3.42 -26.52 -7.91
CA ALA A 363 -4.53 -26.15 -8.80
C ALA A 363 -4.04 -25.70 -10.19
N LEU A 364 -2.95 -24.93 -10.26
CA LEU A 364 -2.32 -24.54 -11.52
C LEU A 364 -1.79 -25.76 -12.30
N ALA A 365 -1.12 -26.69 -11.63
CA ALA A 365 -0.62 -27.93 -12.24
C ALA A 365 -1.75 -28.84 -12.75
N GLU A 366 -2.86 -28.89 -12.03
CA GLU A 366 -4.09 -29.62 -12.39
C GLU A 366 -4.96 -28.88 -13.41
N LYS A 367 -4.54 -27.68 -13.86
CA LYS A 367 -5.26 -26.81 -14.81
C LYS A 367 -6.63 -26.32 -14.29
N ASP A 368 -6.81 -26.30 -12.96
CA ASP A 368 -7.96 -25.69 -12.29
C ASP A 368 -7.66 -24.21 -11.97
N PHE A 369 -7.63 -23.39 -13.03
CA PHE A 369 -7.29 -21.96 -12.93
C PHE A 369 -8.31 -21.16 -12.12
N ASN A 370 -9.59 -21.58 -12.11
CA ASN A 370 -10.63 -20.93 -11.30
C ASN A 370 -10.38 -21.14 -9.81
N LYS A 371 -10.04 -22.37 -9.39
CA LYS A 371 -9.64 -22.63 -8.01
C LYS A 371 -8.37 -21.88 -7.64
N ALA A 372 -7.35 -21.85 -8.50
CA ALA A 372 -6.13 -21.08 -8.26
C ALA A 372 -6.43 -19.59 -8.03
N ALA A 373 -7.23 -18.97 -8.89
CA ALA A 373 -7.63 -17.57 -8.77
C ALA A 373 -8.47 -17.30 -7.50
N ASN A 374 -9.33 -18.23 -7.10
CA ASN A 374 -10.14 -18.12 -5.88
C ASN A 374 -9.29 -18.23 -4.60
N LEU A 375 -8.31 -19.13 -4.59
CA LEU A 375 -7.38 -19.32 -3.47
C LEU A 375 -6.46 -18.10 -3.23
N ARG A 376 -6.07 -17.39 -4.30
CA ARG A 376 -5.35 -16.10 -4.22
C ARG A 376 -6.17 -15.02 -3.51
N GLY A 377 -7.49 -15.13 -3.52
CA GLY A 377 -8.40 -14.20 -2.84
C GLY A 377 -8.99 -13.13 -3.75
N ARG A 378 -10.06 -12.49 -3.24
CA ARG A 378 -10.87 -11.54 -4.00
C ARG A 378 -10.14 -10.24 -4.30
N SER A 379 -9.49 -9.68 -3.29
CA SER A 379 -8.72 -8.43 -3.32
C SER A 379 -7.49 -8.52 -4.23
N CYS A 380 -6.78 -9.65 -4.14
CA CYS A 380 -5.54 -9.90 -4.88
C CYS A 380 -5.80 -10.24 -6.35
N MET A 381 -6.74 -11.15 -6.65
CA MET A 381 -6.88 -11.71 -8.00
C MET A 381 -8.24 -11.45 -8.64
N ILE A 382 -9.33 -11.88 -8.02
CA ILE A 382 -10.65 -11.93 -8.69
C ILE A 382 -11.14 -10.54 -9.11
N TYR A 383 -11.11 -9.58 -8.19
CA TYR A 383 -11.66 -8.25 -8.46
C TYR A 383 -10.78 -7.46 -9.43
N PRO A 384 -9.45 -7.37 -9.25
CA PRO A 384 -8.58 -6.74 -10.25
C PRO A 384 -8.70 -7.38 -11.63
N LYS A 385 -8.82 -8.71 -11.73
CA LYS A 385 -9.02 -9.42 -13.00
C LYS A 385 -10.30 -9.00 -13.69
N ASN A 386 -11.43 -9.00 -12.97
CA ASN A 386 -12.71 -8.62 -13.54
C ASN A 386 -12.71 -7.16 -13.98
N THR A 387 -12.16 -6.25 -13.16
CA THR A 387 -11.97 -4.85 -13.54
C THR A 387 -11.11 -4.74 -14.79
N TYR A 388 -9.99 -5.45 -14.86
CA TYR A 388 -9.11 -5.41 -16.01
C TYR A 388 -9.82 -5.85 -17.30
N LEU A 389 -10.60 -6.93 -17.26
CA LEU A 389 -11.36 -7.39 -18.43
C LEU A 389 -12.36 -6.34 -18.94
N ILE A 390 -13.02 -5.63 -18.02
CA ILE A 390 -13.92 -4.51 -18.36
C ILE A 390 -13.14 -3.35 -18.98
N GLU A 391 -11.98 -3.02 -18.41
CA GLU A 391 -11.13 -1.94 -18.93
C GLU A 391 -10.51 -2.26 -20.29
N LEU A 392 -10.40 -3.55 -20.63
CA LEU A 392 -9.74 -4.04 -21.83
C LEU A 392 -10.68 -4.01 -23.05
N PHE A 393 -11.88 -4.57 -22.92
CA PHE A 393 -12.78 -4.77 -24.05
C PHE A 393 -13.92 -3.77 -24.03
N LEU A 394 -14.09 -2.99 -25.10
CA LEU A 394 -15.42 -2.49 -25.43
C LEU A 394 -16.16 -3.68 -26.06
N PRO A 395 -17.30 -4.15 -25.53
CA PRO A 395 -18.04 -5.22 -26.17
C PRO A 395 -18.57 -4.69 -27.50
N ILE A 396 -17.96 -5.12 -28.60
CA ILE A 396 -18.35 -4.74 -29.96
C ILE A 396 -19.72 -5.35 -30.34
N VAL A 397 -20.21 -6.35 -29.59
CA VAL A 397 -21.26 -7.26 -30.10
C VAL A 397 -22.49 -7.47 -29.18
N PHE A 398 -22.46 -7.17 -27.87
CA PHE A 398 -23.49 -7.73 -26.96
C PHE A 398 -24.31 -6.79 -26.08
N THR A 399 -23.93 -5.54 -25.85
CA THR A 399 -24.74 -4.62 -25.03
C THR A 399 -25.56 -3.69 -25.93
N LEU A 400 -26.87 -3.95 -26.01
CA LEU A 400 -27.82 -3.02 -26.64
C LEU A 400 -27.67 -1.63 -26.00
N PRO A 401 -27.54 -0.56 -26.82
CA PRO A 401 -27.44 0.79 -26.30
C PRO A 401 -28.62 1.11 -25.38
N LYS A 402 -28.34 1.51 -24.15
CA LYS A 402 -29.35 1.92 -23.18
C LYS A 402 -29.57 3.43 -23.27
N PRO A 403 -30.81 3.92 -23.10
CA PRO A 403 -31.14 5.34 -23.23
C PRO A 403 -30.77 6.18 -21.99
N TYR A 404 -29.85 5.70 -21.14
CA TYR A 404 -29.50 6.31 -19.85
C TYR A 404 -28.15 7.01 -19.92
N ASN A 405 -28.12 8.29 -19.54
CA ASN A 405 -26.91 9.11 -19.44
C ASN A 405 -26.40 9.12 -17.99
N ILE A 406 -25.13 8.75 -17.80
CA ILE A 406 -24.44 8.80 -16.51
C ILE A 406 -23.42 9.94 -16.57
N ALA A 407 -23.52 10.89 -15.64
CA ALA A 407 -22.61 12.02 -15.54
C ALA A 407 -21.42 11.69 -14.62
N ILE A 408 -20.21 11.99 -15.08
CA ILE A 408 -18.96 11.84 -14.32
C ILE A 408 -18.33 13.22 -14.13
N MET A 409 -17.93 13.57 -12.90
CA MET A 409 -17.35 14.88 -12.61
C MET A 409 -16.33 14.84 -11.48
N ASN A 410 -15.41 15.81 -11.48
CA ASN A 410 -14.43 15.97 -10.41
C ASN A 410 -14.75 17.19 -9.53
N VAL A 411 -14.73 17.02 -8.21
CA VAL A 411 -15.06 18.08 -7.24
C VAL A 411 -14.00 18.20 -6.13
N GLY A 412 -13.62 19.42 -5.78
CA GLY A 412 -12.65 19.72 -4.74
C GLY A 412 -11.28 20.14 -5.27
N ALA A 413 -10.23 19.79 -4.54
CA ALA A 413 -8.85 20.02 -4.96
C ALA A 413 -8.37 18.85 -5.85
N PRO A 414 -7.47 19.09 -6.83
CA PRO A 414 -6.87 18.02 -7.61
C PRO A 414 -6.16 17.00 -6.72
N ALA A 415 -6.35 15.71 -7.04
CA ALA A 415 -5.66 14.60 -6.40
C ALA A 415 -5.14 13.63 -7.48
N ALA A 416 -3.94 13.09 -7.27
CA ALA A 416 -3.36 12.12 -8.18
C ALA A 416 -4.24 10.86 -8.25
N GLY A 417 -4.59 10.43 -9.46
CA GLY A 417 -5.47 9.28 -9.70
C GLY A 417 -6.91 9.65 -10.05
N MET A 418 -7.34 10.91 -9.92
CA MET A 418 -8.67 11.34 -10.36
C MET A 418 -8.94 11.00 -11.83
N ASN A 419 -7.95 11.19 -12.72
CA ASN A 419 -8.12 10.85 -14.14
C ASN A 419 -8.27 9.33 -14.36
N ALA A 420 -7.54 8.50 -13.60
CA ALA A 420 -7.70 7.04 -13.64
C ALA A 420 -9.11 6.60 -13.20
N ALA A 421 -9.68 7.26 -12.19
CA ALA A 421 -11.06 7.06 -11.77
C ALA A 421 -12.06 7.47 -12.87
N VAL A 422 -11.89 8.67 -13.47
CA VAL A 422 -12.74 9.14 -14.58
C VAL A 422 -12.73 8.14 -15.74
N ARG A 423 -11.53 7.69 -16.16
CA ARG A 423 -11.39 6.70 -17.23
C ARG A 423 -12.18 5.43 -16.93
N SER A 424 -12.03 4.92 -15.72
CA SER A 424 -12.65 3.66 -15.34
C SER A 424 -14.17 3.77 -15.25
N ALA A 425 -14.69 4.87 -14.69
CA ALA A 425 -16.12 5.14 -14.67
C ALA A 425 -16.69 5.22 -16.10
N VAL A 426 -16.05 6.00 -16.99
CA VAL A 426 -16.45 6.14 -18.39
C VAL A 426 -16.45 4.79 -19.10
N ARG A 427 -15.35 4.03 -19.02
CA ARG A 427 -15.25 2.72 -19.68
C ARG A 427 -16.24 1.70 -19.13
N THR A 428 -16.48 1.68 -17.82
CA THR A 428 -17.46 0.79 -17.20
C THR A 428 -18.89 1.13 -17.64
N CYS A 429 -19.25 2.41 -17.74
CA CYS A 429 -20.56 2.81 -18.27
C CYS A 429 -20.74 2.36 -19.72
N LEU A 430 -19.75 2.64 -20.58
CA LEU A 430 -19.78 2.28 -22.00
C LEU A 430 -19.81 0.76 -22.21
N TYR A 431 -19.03 0.01 -21.42
CA TYR A 431 -19.03 -1.46 -21.43
C TYR A 431 -20.43 -2.03 -21.24
N ASN A 432 -21.20 -1.44 -20.32
CA ASN A 432 -22.54 -1.89 -19.97
C ASN A 432 -23.65 -1.28 -20.87
N GLY A 433 -23.28 -0.59 -21.96
CA GLY A 433 -24.21 0.01 -22.93
C GLY A 433 -24.81 1.35 -22.52
N TYR A 434 -24.35 1.96 -21.42
CA TYR A 434 -24.81 3.28 -20.97
C TYR A 434 -24.01 4.40 -21.66
N LYS A 435 -24.60 5.59 -21.78
CA LYS A 435 -23.90 6.78 -22.27
C LYS A 435 -23.13 7.42 -21.11
N ALA A 436 -21.83 7.63 -21.31
CA ALA A 436 -20.98 8.36 -20.37
C ALA A 436 -20.87 9.82 -20.81
N ILE A 437 -21.30 10.74 -19.96
CA ILE A 437 -21.10 12.18 -20.15
C ILE A 437 -20.20 12.70 -19.04
N VAL A 438 -19.36 13.67 -19.35
CA VAL A 438 -18.49 14.32 -18.36
C VAL A 438 -18.93 15.74 -18.12
N VAL A 439 -18.77 16.19 -16.88
CA VAL A 439 -19.04 17.57 -16.47
C VAL A 439 -17.72 18.24 -16.14
N HIS A 440 -17.41 19.35 -16.79
CA HIS A 440 -16.19 20.10 -16.57
C HIS A 440 -16.32 21.04 -15.38
N ASN A 441 -15.29 21.18 -14.54
CA ASN A 441 -15.28 22.13 -13.41
C ASN A 441 -16.36 21.87 -12.32
N GLY A 442 -16.75 20.61 -12.11
CA GLY A 442 -17.61 20.20 -11.00
C GLY A 442 -19.03 20.76 -11.06
N TYR A 443 -19.58 21.18 -9.91
CA TYR A 443 -20.96 21.66 -9.82
C TYR A 443 -21.21 22.98 -10.57
N GLU A 444 -20.22 23.87 -10.63
CA GLU A 444 -20.28 25.08 -11.45
C GLU A 444 -20.39 24.73 -12.94
N GLY A 445 -19.65 23.70 -13.36
CA GLY A 445 -19.81 23.01 -14.62
C GLY A 445 -21.23 22.57 -14.94
N LEU A 446 -21.79 21.83 -13.98
CA LEU A 446 -23.12 21.23 -14.08
C LEU A 446 -24.19 22.31 -14.23
N ALA A 447 -24.14 23.35 -13.40
CA ALA A 447 -25.12 24.44 -13.44
C ALA A 447 -25.04 25.28 -14.72
N ASN A 448 -23.86 25.36 -15.35
CA ASN A 448 -23.65 26.13 -16.58
C ASN A 448 -23.65 25.26 -17.85
N ASP A 449 -24.09 24.00 -17.77
CA ASP A 449 -24.20 23.07 -18.89
C ASP A 449 -22.86 22.82 -19.64
N MET A 450 -21.73 22.85 -18.91
CA MET A 450 -20.40 22.54 -19.42
C MET A 450 -20.18 21.02 -19.50
N ILE A 451 -20.92 20.36 -20.40
CA ILE A 451 -21.03 18.90 -20.47
C ILE A 451 -20.64 18.38 -21.86
N GLU A 452 -19.84 17.31 -21.87
CA GLU A 452 -19.39 16.64 -23.09
C GLU A 452 -19.70 15.14 -23.08
N ASN A 453 -19.96 14.56 -24.25
CA ASN A 453 -20.11 13.12 -24.40
C ASN A 453 -18.74 12.47 -24.55
N TYR A 454 -18.41 11.51 -23.69
CA TYR A 454 -17.14 10.80 -23.78
C TYR A 454 -17.31 9.43 -24.41
N THR A 455 -16.37 9.10 -25.29
CA THR A 455 -16.23 7.78 -25.90
C THR A 455 -15.07 7.03 -25.26
N TRP A 456 -14.91 5.75 -25.62
CA TRP A 456 -13.80 4.92 -25.16
C TRP A 456 -12.42 5.56 -25.41
N LYS A 457 -12.27 6.25 -26.55
CA LYS A 457 -11.04 6.93 -26.98
C LYS A 457 -10.74 8.17 -26.14
N CYS A 458 -11.76 8.91 -25.71
CA CYS A 458 -11.60 10.18 -24.99
C CYS A 458 -10.75 10.03 -23.71
N VAL A 459 -10.77 8.84 -23.10
CA VAL A 459 -10.09 8.57 -21.82
C VAL A 459 -8.86 7.66 -21.95
N ALA A 460 -8.34 7.45 -23.17
CA ALA A 460 -7.25 6.49 -23.40
C ALA A 460 -6.00 6.76 -22.53
N ASN A 461 -5.59 8.02 -22.42
CA ASN A 461 -4.34 8.43 -21.75
C ASN A 461 -4.52 8.93 -20.31
N PHE A 462 -5.66 8.63 -19.68
CA PHE A 462 -6.01 9.20 -18.38
C PHE A 462 -5.35 8.49 -17.19
N VAL A 463 -4.93 7.21 -17.34
CA VAL A 463 -4.47 6.39 -16.19
C VAL A 463 -3.25 7.00 -15.50
N ALA A 464 -2.24 7.39 -16.26
CA ALA A 464 -0.97 7.93 -15.75
C ALA A 464 -1.01 9.46 -15.53
N ALA A 465 -2.08 10.13 -15.96
CA ALA A 465 -2.14 11.59 -15.93
C ALA A 465 -2.39 12.12 -14.52
N GLY A 466 -1.51 13.00 -14.04
CA GLY A 466 -1.71 13.79 -12.83
C GLY A 466 -2.80 14.86 -12.97
N GLY A 467 -3.11 15.54 -11.86
CA GLY A 467 -4.10 16.63 -11.85
C GLY A 467 -5.52 16.18 -12.21
N SER A 468 -6.29 17.07 -12.85
CA SER A 468 -7.68 16.81 -13.26
C SER A 468 -7.93 17.35 -14.67
N ILE A 469 -8.08 16.45 -15.65
CA ILE A 469 -8.32 16.80 -17.06
C ILE A 469 -9.69 17.44 -17.26
N LEU A 470 -10.71 16.98 -16.51
CA LEU A 470 -12.04 17.58 -16.54
C LEU A 470 -12.08 18.99 -15.91
N GLY A 471 -11.04 19.39 -15.19
CA GLY A 471 -11.08 20.54 -14.29
C GLY A 471 -11.87 20.21 -13.02
N THR A 472 -11.51 20.85 -11.92
CA THR A 472 -12.16 20.65 -10.63
C THR A 472 -12.18 21.94 -9.81
N LYS A 473 -13.25 22.14 -9.05
CA LYS A 473 -13.50 23.33 -8.23
C LYS A 473 -14.06 22.91 -6.87
N ARG A 474 -13.90 23.78 -5.88
CA ARG A 474 -14.44 23.60 -4.51
C ARG A 474 -15.86 24.16 -4.34
N THR A 475 -16.47 24.65 -5.42
CA THR A 475 -17.81 25.24 -5.41
C THR A 475 -18.86 24.18 -5.04
N LEU A 476 -19.77 24.51 -4.14
CA LEU A 476 -20.87 23.63 -3.72
C LEU A 476 -22.14 23.85 -4.57
N PRO A 477 -23.03 22.85 -4.68
CA PRO A 477 -24.32 22.97 -5.37
C PRO A 477 -25.15 24.18 -4.92
N SER A 478 -25.24 24.42 -3.61
CA SER A 478 -25.96 25.54 -3.00
C SER A 478 -25.51 26.91 -3.51
N GLN A 479 -24.23 27.03 -3.89
CA GLN A 479 -23.63 28.26 -4.43
C GLN A 479 -23.90 28.45 -5.93
N CYS A 480 -24.27 27.38 -6.64
CA CYS A 480 -24.50 27.38 -8.08
C CYS A 480 -25.98 27.64 -8.44
N GLY A 481 -26.90 27.30 -7.52
CA GLY A 481 -28.34 27.32 -7.72
C GLY A 481 -28.90 25.93 -8.05
N PHE A 482 -29.71 25.39 -7.15
CA PHE A 482 -30.32 24.06 -7.31
C PHE A 482 -31.30 23.99 -8.49
N ASP A 483 -31.99 25.09 -8.77
CA ASP A 483 -32.86 25.30 -9.93
C ASP A 483 -32.11 25.07 -11.24
N LYS A 484 -30.94 25.72 -11.41
CA LYS A 484 -30.09 25.56 -12.61
C LYS A 484 -29.59 24.13 -12.77
N ILE A 485 -29.15 23.51 -11.67
CA ILE A 485 -28.68 22.12 -11.68
C ILE A 485 -29.84 21.18 -12.09
N SER A 486 -31.03 21.39 -11.54
CA SER A 486 -32.26 20.63 -11.86
C SER A 486 -32.61 20.77 -13.35
N GLU A 487 -32.58 22.00 -13.87
CA GLU A 487 -32.83 22.28 -15.28
C GLU A 487 -31.85 21.55 -16.21
N VAL A 488 -30.55 21.56 -15.88
CA VAL A 488 -29.54 20.88 -16.69
C VAL A 488 -29.69 19.37 -16.62
N ILE A 489 -29.94 18.78 -15.44
CA ILE A 489 -30.20 17.34 -15.29
C ILE A 489 -31.36 16.91 -16.18
N LYS A 490 -32.45 17.67 -16.18
CA LYS A 490 -33.62 17.43 -17.03
C LYS A 490 -33.29 17.61 -18.51
N LYS A 491 -32.67 18.73 -18.89
CA LYS A 491 -32.29 19.06 -20.27
C LYS A 491 -31.37 18.01 -20.89
N ARG A 492 -30.41 17.50 -20.12
CA ARG A 492 -29.42 16.50 -20.55
C ARG A 492 -29.86 15.06 -20.27
N ASN A 493 -31.04 14.86 -19.68
CA ASN A 493 -31.59 13.55 -19.35
C ASN A 493 -30.58 12.71 -18.54
N ILE A 494 -30.03 13.29 -17.47
CA ILE A 494 -29.05 12.65 -16.59
C ILE A 494 -29.78 11.72 -15.62
N HIS A 495 -29.35 10.46 -15.55
CA HIS A 495 -30.01 9.43 -14.73
C HIS A 495 -29.16 8.98 -13.54
N GLY A 496 -27.91 9.40 -13.47
CA GLY A 496 -27.04 9.13 -12.33
C GLY A 496 -25.76 9.95 -12.39
N ILE A 497 -25.17 10.20 -11.22
CA ILE A 497 -23.97 11.03 -11.08
C ILE A 497 -22.89 10.25 -10.32
N ILE A 498 -21.69 10.18 -10.90
CA ILE A 498 -20.46 9.71 -10.25
C ILE A 498 -19.60 10.95 -9.96
N CYS A 499 -19.45 11.29 -8.69
CA CYS A 499 -18.68 12.45 -8.24
C CYS A 499 -17.35 12.00 -7.64
N ILE A 500 -16.23 12.34 -8.27
CA ILE A 500 -14.89 11.97 -7.83
C ILE A 500 -14.27 13.16 -7.13
N GLY A 501 -13.97 13.06 -5.83
CA GLY A 501 -13.51 14.24 -5.13
C GLY A 501 -13.36 14.16 -3.62
N GLY A 502 -12.94 15.27 -3.04
CA GLY A 502 -12.66 15.40 -1.62
C GLY A 502 -13.90 15.70 -0.79
N PHE A 503 -13.71 16.45 0.31
CA PHE A 503 -14.80 16.81 1.21
C PHE A 503 -15.94 17.57 0.51
N GLU A 504 -15.63 18.44 -0.47
CA GLU A 504 -16.65 19.14 -1.25
C GLU A 504 -17.51 18.21 -2.11
N ALA A 505 -16.98 17.07 -2.57
CA ALA A 505 -17.77 16.07 -3.29
C ALA A 505 -18.77 15.39 -2.35
N TYR A 506 -18.33 15.03 -1.14
CA TYR A 506 -19.20 14.50 -0.09
C TYR A 506 -20.28 15.51 0.30
N HIS A 507 -19.88 16.74 0.66
CA HIS A 507 -20.80 17.77 1.10
C HIS A 507 -21.79 18.16 0.01
N GLY A 508 -21.33 18.30 -1.24
CA GLY A 508 -22.22 18.58 -2.36
C GLY A 508 -23.20 17.44 -2.66
N ALA A 509 -22.79 16.17 -2.50
CA ALA A 509 -23.71 15.05 -2.62
C ALA A 509 -24.82 15.09 -1.55
N LEU A 510 -24.46 15.47 -0.31
CA LEU A 510 -25.42 15.67 0.77
C LEU A 510 -26.38 16.83 0.47
N GLU A 511 -25.87 17.98 -0.01
CA GLU A 511 -26.73 19.12 -0.39
C GLU A 511 -27.71 18.75 -1.51
N ILE A 512 -27.28 18.03 -2.54
CA ILE A 512 -28.17 17.55 -3.60
C ILE A 512 -29.23 16.60 -3.05
N LYS A 513 -28.83 15.69 -2.15
CA LYS A 513 -29.76 14.75 -1.52
C LYS A 513 -30.82 15.47 -0.69
N GLU A 514 -30.44 16.45 0.12
CA GLU A 514 -31.37 17.27 0.90
C GLU A 514 -32.28 18.10 -0.03
N ALA A 515 -31.73 18.71 -1.09
CA ALA A 515 -32.48 19.48 -2.07
C ALA A 515 -33.46 18.64 -2.90
N SER A 516 -33.22 17.34 -3.09
CA SER A 516 -34.08 16.44 -3.88
C SER A 516 -35.51 16.31 -3.36
N GLN A 517 -35.78 16.76 -2.13
CA GLN A 517 -37.14 16.88 -1.58
C GLN A 517 -37.95 17.97 -2.29
N ASN A 518 -37.29 19.05 -2.72
CA ASN A 518 -37.91 20.22 -3.36
C ASN A 518 -37.74 20.23 -4.90
N TYR A 519 -36.76 19.49 -5.41
CA TYR A 519 -36.45 19.40 -6.84
C TYR A 519 -36.52 17.93 -7.30
N PRO A 520 -37.65 17.48 -7.88
CA PRO A 520 -37.83 16.08 -8.28
C PRO A 520 -36.78 15.57 -9.28
N ASP A 521 -36.25 16.44 -10.16
CA ASP A 521 -35.22 16.02 -11.13
C ASP A 521 -33.89 15.66 -10.44
N LEU A 522 -33.66 16.09 -9.19
CA LEU A 522 -32.47 15.71 -8.40
C LEU A 522 -32.60 14.31 -7.76
N GLN A 523 -33.76 13.65 -7.87
CA GLN A 523 -33.99 12.30 -7.33
C GLN A 523 -33.36 11.20 -8.20
N ILE A 524 -32.08 11.37 -8.52
CA ILE A 524 -31.27 10.41 -9.27
C ILE A 524 -30.20 9.80 -8.36
N PRO A 525 -29.80 8.54 -8.60
CA PRO A 525 -28.72 7.92 -7.85
C PRO A 525 -27.41 8.70 -8.04
N MET A 526 -26.77 9.03 -6.93
CA MET A 526 -25.49 9.73 -6.89
C MET A 526 -24.52 9.00 -5.96
N VAL A 527 -23.27 8.87 -6.39
CA VAL A 527 -22.21 8.21 -5.62
C VAL A 527 -20.97 9.09 -5.59
N VAL A 528 -20.30 9.12 -4.43
CA VAL A 528 -19.03 9.81 -4.24
C VAL A 528 -17.89 8.79 -4.24
N VAL A 529 -16.87 9.04 -5.05
CA VAL A 529 -15.59 8.33 -5.01
C VAL A 529 -14.57 9.24 -4.34
N PRO A 530 -14.17 8.96 -3.08
CA PRO A 530 -13.28 9.83 -2.33
C PRO A 530 -11.91 10.01 -2.99
N ALA A 531 -11.54 11.26 -3.30
CA ALA A 531 -10.28 11.63 -3.94
C ALA A 531 -9.74 12.94 -3.33
N THR A 532 -8.71 12.83 -2.50
CA THR A 532 -8.02 13.94 -1.84
C THR A 532 -6.72 13.43 -1.22
N LEU A 533 -5.65 14.22 -1.29
CA LEU A 533 -4.39 13.87 -0.60
C LEU A 533 -4.54 13.90 0.93
N SER A 534 -5.49 14.67 1.45
CA SER A 534 -5.67 14.87 2.89
C SER A 534 -6.26 13.67 3.62
N ASN A 535 -6.90 12.75 2.89
CA ASN A 535 -7.65 11.63 3.46
C ASN A 535 -8.67 12.04 4.54
N ASN A 536 -9.45 13.08 4.24
CA ASN A 536 -10.39 13.71 5.16
C ASN A 536 -11.87 13.53 4.78
N VAL A 537 -12.18 12.52 3.95
CA VAL A 537 -13.56 12.24 3.54
C VAL A 537 -14.17 11.20 4.47
N PRO A 538 -15.31 11.50 5.13
CA PRO A 538 -16.04 10.53 5.95
C PRO A 538 -16.46 9.27 5.18
N GLY A 539 -16.58 8.14 5.87
CA GLY A 539 -17.05 6.87 5.30
C GLY A 539 -16.02 6.06 4.52
N THR A 540 -14.75 6.50 4.46
CA THR A 540 -13.66 5.72 3.88
C THR A 540 -12.40 5.77 4.74
N ASP A 541 -11.61 4.69 4.71
CA ASP A 541 -10.29 4.64 5.33
C ASP A 541 -9.23 5.33 4.47
N LEU A 542 -9.37 5.26 3.14
CA LEU A 542 -8.41 5.76 2.17
C LEU A 542 -9.13 6.53 1.05
N SER A 543 -8.45 7.52 0.50
CA SER A 543 -8.93 8.30 -0.63
C SER A 543 -7.87 8.35 -1.72
N ILE A 544 -8.33 8.46 -2.96
CA ILE A 544 -7.46 8.54 -4.13
C ILE A 544 -6.57 9.78 -4.02
N GLY A 545 -5.27 9.59 -4.21
CA GLY A 545 -4.22 10.62 -4.15
C GLY A 545 -3.51 10.70 -2.81
N SER A 546 -4.02 10.04 -1.77
CA SER A 546 -3.40 10.03 -0.45
C SER A 546 -2.07 9.27 -0.43
N ASP A 547 -1.96 8.15 -1.16
CA ASP A 547 -0.71 7.38 -1.24
C ASP A 547 0.36 8.11 -2.08
N THR A 548 -0.01 8.74 -3.18
CA THR A 548 0.88 9.57 -3.99
C THR A 548 1.44 10.73 -3.16
N GLY A 549 0.56 11.40 -2.39
CA GLY A 549 0.99 12.49 -1.51
C GLY A 549 1.91 12.02 -0.39
N LEU A 550 1.60 10.86 0.21
CA LEU A 550 2.43 10.22 1.22
C LEU A 550 3.84 9.91 0.69
N ASN A 551 3.94 9.34 -0.51
CA ASN A 551 5.22 9.05 -1.15
C ASN A 551 6.02 10.34 -1.45
N SER A 552 5.37 11.40 -1.92
CA SER A 552 6.00 12.71 -2.17
C SER A 552 6.62 13.31 -0.89
N VAL A 553 5.89 13.25 0.23
CA VAL A 553 6.41 13.70 1.54
C VAL A 553 7.55 12.80 2.00
N CYS A 554 7.40 11.48 1.92
CA CYS A 554 8.43 10.52 2.36
C CYS A 554 9.75 10.67 1.59
N GLU A 555 9.70 10.82 0.27
CA GLU A 555 10.88 11.03 -0.55
C GLU A 555 11.57 12.35 -0.19
N THR A 556 10.80 13.41 0.06
CA THR A 556 11.35 14.68 0.51
C THR A 556 11.99 14.57 1.89
N CYS A 557 11.37 13.86 2.83
CA CYS A 557 11.96 13.54 4.12
C CYS A 557 13.29 12.79 3.98
N ASP A 558 13.39 11.84 3.06
CA ASP A 558 14.64 11.10 2.81
C ASP A 558 15.75 12.02 2.30
N ARG A 559 15.46 12.88 1.32
CA ARG A 559 16.39 13.91 0.82
C ARG A 559 16.86 14.85 1.93
N ILE A 560 15.95 15.29 2.78
CA ILE A 560 16.24 16.15 3.93
C ILE A 560 17.09 15.42 4.97
N LYS A 561 16.76 14.16 5.31
CA LYS A 561 17.56 13.33 6.23
C LYS A 561 18.99 13.13 5.72
N MET A 562 19.18 12.93 4.42
CA MET A 562 20.52 12.84 3.81
C MET A 562 21.29 14.15 4.00
N SER A 563 20.66 15.30 3.76
CA SER A 563 21.25 16.62 4.02
C SER A 563 21.62 16.81 5.50
N ALA A 564 20.70 16.47 6.41
CA ALA A 564 20.91 16.57 7.86
C ALA A 564 22.09 15.69 8.33
N SER A 565 22.20 14.48 7.79
CA SER A 565 23.30 13.56 8.10
C SER A 565 24.65 14.05 7.63
N GLY A 566 24.71 14.77 6.50
CA GLY A 566 25.95 15.35 5.98
C GLY A 566 26.49 16.50 6.85
N THR A 567 25.61 17.37 7.35
CA THR A 567 26.03 18.51 8.18
C THR A 567 26.15 18.20 9.66
N LYS A 568 25.54 17.09 10.11
CA LYS A 568 25.35 16.71 11.52
C LYS A 568 24.59 17.78 12.32
N ARG A 569 24.09 17.38 13.49
CA ARG A 569 23.43 18.25 14.48
C ARG A 569 22.38 19.19 13.86
N ARG A 570 21.49 18.62 13.04
CA ARG A 570 20.47 19.39 12.32
C ARG A 570 19.08 18.79 12.47
N THR A 571 18.13 19.65 12.79
CA THR A 571 16.71 19.34 12.89
C THR A 571 15.95 20.06 11.80
N PHE A 572 15.00 19.36 11.18
CA PHE A 572 14.10 19.96 10.20
C PHE A 572 12.66 19.90 10.68
N VAL A 573 11.95 21.01 10.54
CA VAL A 573 10.49 21.12 10.69
C VAL A 573 9.88 21.17 9.30
N LEU A 574 9.12 20.14 8.93
CA LEU A 574 8.46 20.01 7.65
C LEU A 574 6.98 20.30 7.82
N GLU A 575 6.47 21.29 7.08
CA GLU A 575 5.04 21.54 7.01
C GLU A 575 4.40 20.69 5.92
N THR A 576 3.42 19.87 6.31
CA THR A 576 2.59 19.08 5.39
C THR A 576 1.23 19.72 5.19
N MET A 577 0.63 19.47 4.03
CA MET A 577 -0.79 19.76 3.79
C MET A 577 -1.68 18.80 4.60
N GLY A 578 -2.99 19.00 4.49
CA GLY A 578 -4.00 18.11 5.04
C GLY A 578 -5.26 18.85 5.51
N GLY A 579 -5.28 20.19 5.43
CA GLY A 579 -6.24 20.98 6.19
C GLY A 579 -6.12 20.63 7.67
N TYR A 580 -7.24 20.42 8.34
CA TYR A 580 -7.30 19.95 9.73
C TYR A 580 -7.08 18.43 9.89
N CYS A 581 -6.84 17.69 8.80
CA CYS A 581 -6.55 16.26 8.86
C CYS A 581 -5.04 16.00 8.98
N GLY A 582 -4.62 15.45 10.10
CA GLY A 582 -3.25 15.05 10.43
C GLY A 582 -2.75 13.77 9.76
N TYR A 583 -3.54 13.14 8.89
CA TYR A 583 -3.19 11.87 8.24
C TYR A 583 -1.82 11.93 7.57
N LEU A 584 -1.61 12.92 6.70
CA LEU A 584 -0.39 13.03 5.92
C LEU A 584 0.83 13.27 6.81
N ALA A 585 0.73 14.13 7.82
CA ALA A 585 1.80 14.38 8.78
C ALA A 585 2.14 13.13 9.61
N THR A 586 1.12 12.41 10.08
CA THR A 586 1.30 11.25 10.96
C THR A 586 1.87 10.07 10.20
N MET A 587 1.25 9.72 9.07
CA MET A 587 1.65 8.56 8.28
C MET A 587 3.01 8.79 7.61
N SER A 588 3.27 9.99 7.06
CA SER A 588 4.60 10.31 6.52
C SER A 588 5.65 10.34 7.63
N GLY A 589 5.29 10.81 8.83
CA GLY A 589 6.19 10.83 9.98
C GLY A 589 6.62 9.42 10.37
N LEU A 590 5.67 8.49 10.43
CA LEU A 590 5.96 7.08 10.72
C LEU A 590 6.80 6.44 9.60
N ALA A 591 6.45 6.68 8.34
CA ALA A 591 7.16 6.18 7.16
C ALA A 591 8.52 6.84 6.91
N ALA A 592 8.79 8.00 7.50
CA ALA A 592 10.09 8.67 7.42
C ALA A 592 10.97 8.43 8.66
N GLY A 593 10.39 7.93 9.75
CA GLY A 593 11.04 7.81 11.04
C GLY A 593 11.25 9.17 11.73
N ALA A 594 10.22 10.02 11.68
CA ALA A 594 10.21 11.32 12.33
C ALA A 594 10.17 11.20 13.85
N ASP A 595 10.73 12.22 14.50
CA ASP A 595 10.78 12.36 15.96
C ASP A 595 9.45 12.86 16.52
N ALA A 596 8.71 13.69 15.77
CA ALA A 596 7.36 14.10 16.17
C ALA A 596 6.50 14.44 14.95
N ALA A 597 5.18 14.35 15.14
CA ALA A 597 4.18 14.86 14.21
C ALA A 597 3.15 15.68 15.00
N TYR A 598 3.04 16.97 14.67
CA TYR A 598 2.04 17.89 15.22
C TYR A 598 0.83 17.95 14.29
N ILE A 599 -0.35 17.68 14.84
CA ILE A 599 -1.61 17.61 14.10
C ILE A 599 -2.71 18.31 14.89
N PHE A 600 -3.87 18.51 14.26
CA PHE A 600 -5.01 19.17 14.88
C PHE A 600 -5.75 18.24 15.84
N GLU A 601 -5.84 16.95 15.49
CA GLU A 601 -6.60 15.94 16.23
C GLU A 601 -6.00 15.58 17.60
N GLU A 602 -4.77 15.99 17.89
CA GLU A 602 -4.15 15.90 19.20
C GLU A 602 -3.62 17.26 19.60
N GLU A 603 -4.31 17.88 20.54
CA GLU A 603 -3.85 19.11 21.16
C GLU A 603 -2.46 18.93 21.76
N PHE A 604 -1.60 19.91 21.52
CA PHE A 604 -0.25 19.97 22.06
C PHE A 604 0.01 21.36 22.62
N THR A 605 0.83 21.42 23.66
CA THR A 605 1.16 22.63 24.39
C THR A 605 2.64 22.99 24.23
N ILE A 606 3.06 24.14 24.77
CA ILE A 606 4.47 24.50 24.86
C ILE A 606 5.28 23.44 25.63
N LYS A 607 4.68 22.78 26.64
CA LYS A 607 5.34 21.69 27.38
C LYS A 607 5.66 20.50 26.48
N ASP A 608 4.76 20.16 25.56
CA ASP A 608 4.99 19.10 24.59
C ASP A 608 6.11 19.48 23.61
N LEU A 609 6.15 20.73 23.14
CA LEU A 609 7.24 21.23 22.31
C LEU A 609 8.59 21.15 23.05
N GLN A 610 8.64 21.60 24.31
CA GLN A 610 9.82 21.52 25.17
C GLN A 610 10.28 20.08 25.42
N LYS A 611 9.34 19.14 25.61
CA LYS A 611 9.63 17.72 25.74
C LYS A 611 10.29 17.16 24.48
N ASN A 612 9.77 17.50 23.30
CA ASN A 612 10.35 17.08 22.02
C ASN A 612 11.74 17.71 21.80
N ILE A 613 11.95 18.97 22.18
CA ILE A 613 13.27 19.62 22.12
C ILE A 613 14.25 18.92 23.06
N SER A 614 13.86 18.62 24.29
CA SER A 614 14.68 17.88 25.26
C SER A 614 15.07 16.49 24.73
N HIS A 615 14.11 15.78 24.14
CA HIS A 615 14.35 14.50 23.46
C HIS A 615 15.38 14.64 22.34
N LEU A 616 15.22 15.62 21.44
CA LEU A 616 16.18 15.88 20.38
C LEU A 616 17.55 16.28 20.91
N ARG A 617 17.64 17.10 21.96
CA ARG A 617 18.93 17.48 22.57
C ARG A 617 19.69 16.25 23.07
N SER A 618 19.00 15.34 23.75
CA SER A 618 19.57 14.05 24.18
C SER A 618 20.02 13.20 22.99
N LYS A 619 19.14 13.03 22.00
CA LYS A 619 19.43 12.29 20.76
C LYS A 619 20.68 12.81 20.03
N MET A 620 20.83 14.14 19.92
CA MET A 620 21.96 14.80 19.24
C MET A 620 23.32 14.61 19.93
N GLN A 621 23.33 14.20 21.21
CA GLN A 621 24.56 13.83 21.92
C GLN A 621 25.00 12.40 21.62
N GLY A 622 24.08 11.54 21.15
CA GLY A 622 24.36 10.15 20.76
C GLY A 622 24.90 9.99 19.34
N LYS A 623 24.81 8.77 18.82
CA LYS A 623 25.25 8.43 17.45
C LYS A 623 24.38 9.09 16.38
N ILE A 624 23.10 9.33 16.66
CA ILE A 624 22.13 9.86 15.70
C ILE A 624 22.02 11.37 15.83
N GLN A 625 22.73 12.11 14.97
CA GLN A 625 22.80 13.57 15.04
C GLN A 625 21.89 14.27 14.02
N ARG A 626 20.64 13.81 13.90
CA ARG A 626 19.61 14.39 13.03
C ARG A 626 18.23 14.37 13.67
N GLY A 627 17.44 15.39 13.42
CA GLY A 627 16.06 15.54 13.88
C GLY A 627 15.09 15.76 12.73
N LEU A 628 13.90 15.16 12.80
CA LEU A 628 12.85 15.34 11.81
C LEU A 628 11.50 15.52 12.49
N ILE A 629 10.85 16.64 12.25
CA ILE A 629 9.55 17.01 12.82
C ILE A 629 8.59 17.27 11.67
N LEU A 630 7.42 16.65 11.69
CA LEU A 630 6.34 16.98 10.77
C LEU A 630 5.29 17.82 11.49
N ARG A 631 4.75 18.82 10.80
CA ARG A 631 3.67 19.66 11.29
C ARG A 631 2.61 19.75 10.19
N ASN A 632 1.39 19.36 10.50
CA ASN A 632 0.26 19.65 9.62
C ASN A 632 -0.02 21.18 9.60
N GLU A 633 -0.35 21.72 8.43
CA GLU A 633 -0.54 23.16 8.21
C GLU A 633 -1.57 23.82 9.16
N LYS A 634 -2.61 23.10 9.58
CA LYS A 634 -3.64 23.54 10.53
C LYS A 634 -3.55 22.86 11.90
N ALA A 635 -2.40 22.29 12.26
CA ALA A 635 -2.20 21.62 13.54
C ALA A 635 -2.54 22.54 14.74
N ASN A 636 -2.14 23.81 14.66
CA ASN A 636 -2.51 24.85 15.61
C ASN A 636 -2.34 26.21 14.94
N GLU A 637 -3.24 27.15 15.22
CA GLU A 637 -3.22 28.50 14.65
C GLU A 637 -2.07 29.36 15.20
N ASN A 638 -1.78 29.23 16.50
CA ASN A 638 -0.75 30.02 17.20
C ASN A 638 0.62 29.36 17.11
N PHE A 639 0.69 28.02 17.15
CA PHE A 639 1.94 27.28 16.97
C PHE A 639 2.20 27.03 15.48
N SER A 640 2.43 28.14 14.78
CA SER A 640 2.78 28.15 13.35
C SER A 640 4.13 27.49 13.10
N THR A 641 4.41 27.14 11.85
CA THR A 641 5.73 26.60 11.45
C THR A 641 6.87 27.55 11.82
N ASP A 642 6.68 28.87 11.65
CA ASP A 642 7.65 29.88 12.04
C ASP A 642 7.85 29.92 13.56
N PHE A 643 6.77 29.85 14.35
CA PHE A 643 6.87 29.78 15.82
C PHE A 643 7.65 28.54 16.27
N VAL A 644 7.25 27.35 15.78
CA VAL A 644 7.92 26.09 16.13
C VAL A 644 9.39 26.13 15.74
N HIS A 645 9.70 26.66 14.54
CA HIS A 645 11.08 26.85 14.10
C HIS A 645 11.89 27.74 15.04
N ARG A 646 11.39 28.94 15.38
CA ARG A 646 12.10 29.88 16.26
C ARG A 646 12.32 29.29 17.65
N LEU A 647 11.31 28.64 18.21
CA LEU A 647 11.41 27.96 19.50
C LEU A 647 12.49 26.88 19.46
N TYR A 648 12.45 25.98 18.46
CA TYR A 648 13.43 24.92 18.30
C TYR A 648 14.84 25.45 18.02
N ALA A 649 14.96 26.57 17.29
CA ALA A 649 16.25 27.19 16.98
C ALA A 649 16.90 27.79 18.24
N GLU A 650 16.12 28.49 19.08
CA GLU A 650 16.65 29.12 20.29
C GLU A 650 16.89 28.10 21.41
N GLU A 651 15.95 27.20 21.67
CA GLU A 651 16.09 26.17 22.72
C GLU A 651 17.06 25.03 22.31
N GLY A 652 17.24 24.83 21.00
CA GLY A 652 18.22 23.89 20.43
C GLY A 652 19.64 24.44 20.35
N LYS A 653 19.84 25.74 20.62
CA LYS A 653 21.10 26.46 20.45
C LYS A 653 22.26 25.76 21.16
N ASN A 654 23.42 25.80 20.51
CA ASN A 654 24.65 25.08 20.88
C ASN A 654 24.57 23.54 20.79
N VAL A 655 23.41 22.95 20.49
CA VAL A 655 23.24 21.50 20.32
C VAL A 655 22.88 21.13 18.90
N PHE A 656 21.91 21.82 18.28
CA PHE A 656 21.54 21.61 16.88
C PHE A 656 21.00 22.89 16.22
N ASP A 657 21.11 22.95 14.89
CA ASP A 657 20.44 23.96 14.07
C ASP A 657 19.03 23.49 13.67
N CYS A 658 18.07 24.42 13.66
CA CYS A 658 16.73 24.17 13.12
C CYS A 658 16.56 24.78 11.72
N ARG A 659 15.88 24.05 10.83
CA ARG A 659 15.52 24.49 9.47
C ARG A 659 14.07 24.16 9.16
N VAL A 660 13.48 24.91 8.23
CA VAL A 660 12.08 24.74 7.83
C VAL A 660 11.99 24.37 6.36
N ASN A 661 11.10 23.44 6.05
CA ASN A 661 10.66 23.14 4.69
C ASN A 661 9.13 23.13 4.63
N VAL A 662 8.55 24.10 3.92
CA VAL A 662 7.11 24.09 3.58
C VAL A 662 6.97 23.43 2.22
N LEU A 663 6.42 22.21 2.20
CA LEU A 663 6.37 21.41 0.96
C LEU A 663 5.36 21.96 -0.04
N GLY A 664 4.27 22.57 0.44
CA GLY A 664 3.22 23.14 -0.39
C GLY A 664 2.65 22.13 -1.38
N HIS A 665 2.36 22.58 -2.60
CA HIS A 665 1.63 21.81 -3.61
C HIS A 665 2.42 20.64 -4.22
N MET A 666 3.73 20.51 -3.96
CA MET A 666 4.50 19.33 -4.40
C MET A 666 3.94 18.02 -3.80
N GLN A 667 3.19 18.13 -2.70
CA GLN A 667 2.49 17.03 -2.03
C GLN A 667 1.30 16.49 -2.82
N GLN A 668 0.76 17.22 -3.80
CA GLN A 668 -0.24 16.66 -4.71
C GLN A 668 0.35 15.57 -5.63
N GLY A 669 1.69 15.51 -5.71
CA GLY A 669 2.42 14.67 -6.64
C GLY A 669 2.36 15.19 -8.07
N GLY A 670 3.07 14.50 -8.94
CA GLY A 670 2.95 14.66 -10.39
C GLY A 670 2.19 13.49 -10.96
N VAL A 671 2.93 12.44 -11.28
CA VAL A 671 2.39 11.17 -11.78
C VAL A 671 1.83 10.36 -10.59
N PRO A 672 0.59 9.82 -10.67
CA PRO A 672 0.01 9.03 -9.58
C PRO A 672 0.78 7.73 -9.31
N SER A 673 0.84 7.33 -8.04
CA SER A 673 1.44 6.06 -7.61
C SER A 673 0.67 4.86 -8.18
N PRO A 674 1.31 3.68 -8.32
CA PRO A 674 0.64 2.46 -8.73
C PRO A 674 -0.58 2.13 -7.86
N PHE A 675 -0.46 2.34 -6.54
CA PHE A 675 -1.55 2.16 -5.60
C PHE A 675 -2.73 3.05 -5.95
N ASP A 676 -2.52 4.37 -6.11
CA ASP A 676 -3.59 5.30 -6.42
C ASP A 676 -4.22 5.05 -7.80
N ARG A 677 -3.43 4.68 -8.81
CA ARG A 677 -3.97 4.31 -10.12
C ARG A 677 -4.88 3.09 -10.02
N ASN A 678 -4.39 2.02 -9.38
CA ASN A 678 -5.15 0.78 -9.20
C ASN A 678 -6.38 0.99 -8.33
N TYR A 679 -6.25 1.68 -7.20
CA TYR A 679 -7.35 1.98 -6.29
C TYR A 679 -8.40 2.88 -6.95
N ALA A 680 -7.99 3.90 -7.72
CA ALA A 680 -8.90 4.76 -8.47
C ALA A 680 -9.70 4.00 -9.51
N THR A 681 -9.03 3.18 -10.33
CA THR A 681 -9.70 2.35 -11.35
C THR A 681 -10.70 1.40 -10.71
N LYS A 682 -10.28 0.65 -9.68
CA LYS A 682 -11.16 -0.26 -8.95
C LYS A 682 -12.38 0.47 -8.36
N SER A 683 -12.15 1.49 -7.55
CA SER A 683 -13.21 2.23 -6.85
C SER A 683 -14.21 2.86 -7.80
N ALA A 684 -13.76 3.43 -8.92
CA ALA A 684 -14.63 4.04 -9.91
C ALA A 684 -15.44 3.02 -10.73
N ALA A 685 -14.83 1.89 -11.14
CA ALA A 685 -15.59 0.80 -11.78
C ALA A 685 -16.71 0.30 -10.88
N LYS A 686 -16.44 0.15 -9.58
CA LYS A 686 -17.44 -0.27 -8.61
C LYS A 686 -18.55 0.77 -8.42
N ALA A 687 -18.18 2.05 -8.30
CA ALA A 687 -19.14 3.15 -8.20
C ALA A 687 -20.05 3.20 -9.43
N ALA A 688 -19.49 3.00 -10.63
CA ALA A 688 -20.26 2.86 -11.85
C ALA A 688 -21.25 1.70 -11.76
N PHE A 689 -20.80 0.48 -11.44
CA PHE A 689 -21.71 -0.67 -11.28
C PHE A 689 -22.86 -0.41 -10.32
N TRP A 690 -22.59 0.23 -9.18
CA TRP A 690 -23.64 0.59 -8.23
C TRP A 690 -24.68 1.54 -8.83
N ILE A 691 -24.25 2.58 -9.57
CA ILE A 691 -25.17 3.47 -10.29
C ILE A 691 -26.01 2.70 -11.30
N LEU A 692 -25.38 1.81 -12.09
CA LEU A 692 -26.08 1.04 -13.12
C LEU A 692 -27.12 0.08 -12.52
N ASP A 693 -26.80 -0.54 -11.39
CA ASP A 693 -27.72 -1.39 -10.61
C ASP A 693 -28.94 -0.57 -10.14
N LYS A 694 -28.71 0.61 -9.55
CA LYS A 694 -29.78 1.50 -9.09
C LYS A 694 -30.71 1.99 -10.21
N ILE A 695 -30.22 2.13 -11.43
CA ILE A 695 -31.02 2.57 -12.57
C ILE A 695 -31.83 1.42 -13.19
N SER A 696 -31.32 0.17 -13.15
CA SER A 696 -31.87 -0.95 -13.93
C SER A 696 -32.86 -1.86 -13.19
N ASN A 697 -33.02 -1.74 -11.88
CA ASN A 697 -33.96 -2.51 -11.04
C ASN A 697 -33.92 -4.06 -11.20
N ASN A 698 -32.85 -4.65 -11.75
CA ASN A 698 -32.70 -6.10 -11.98
C ASN A 698 -31.42 -6.66 -11.32
N VAL A 699 -31.61 -7.24 -10.12
CA VAL A 699 -30.95 -8.36 -9.39
C VAL A 699 -29.44 -8.69 -9.62
N VAL A 700 -28.69 -8.59 -8.49
CA VAL A 700 -27.53 -9.35 -7.95
C VAL A 700 -26.16 -9.27 -8.65
N GLY A 701 -25.22 -8.63 -7.95
CA GLY A 701 -23.78 -8.75 -8.17
C GLY A 701 -22.98 -8.09 -7.05
N GLY A 702 -23.02 -8.70 -5.86
CA GLY A 702 -22.38 -8.17 -4.65
C GLY A 702 -20.86 -7.99 -4.81
N ILE A 703 -20.39 -6.75 -4.63
CA ILE A 703 -19.00 -6.46 -4.30
C ILE A 703 -19.03 -5.75 -2.96
N GLN A 704 -18.55 -6.39 -1.89
CA GLN A 704 -18.53 -5.80 -0.55
C GLN A 704 -17.36 -4.80 -0.44
N MET A 705 -17.64 -3.55 -0.80
CA MET A 705 -17.13 -2.34 -0.16
C MET A 705 -18.41 -1.69 0.30
N LEU A 706 -18.48 -1.30 1.56
CA LEU A 706 -19.69 -0.74 2.12
C LEU A 706 -19.99 0.58 1.41
N PHE A 707 -21.05 0.61 0.60
CA PHE A 707 -21.68 1.86 0.21
C PHE A 707 -22.46 2.34 1.44
N GLN A 708 -22.18 3.57 1.85
CA GLN A 708 -22.86 4.20 2.98
C GLN A 708 -23.67 5.38 2.45
N PRO A 709 -24.94 5.53 2.87
CA PRO A 709 -25.70 6.74 2.59
C PRO A 709 -24.95 7.98 3.10
N VAL A 710 -24.89 9.03 2.29
CA VAL A 710 -24.20 10.28 2.67
C VAL A 710 -24.86 10.98 3.85
N GLU A 711 -26.16 10.73 4.05
CA GLU A 711 -26.96 11.22 5.18
C GLU A 711 -26.49 10.61 6.51
N ASP A 712 -26.22 9.30 6.53
CA ASP A 712 -25.74 8.58 7.72
C ASP A 712 -24.35 9.08 8.17
N LEU A 713 -23.55 9.58 7.22
CA LEU A 713 -22.23 10.13 7.51
C LEU A 713 -22.26 11.51 8.17
N LYS A 714 -23.41 12.20 8.20
CA LYS A 714 -23.54 13.54 8.77
C LYS A 714 -23.15 13.57 10.26
N GLU A 715 -23.56 12.57 11.02
CA GLU A 715 -23.22 12.44 12.44
C GLU A 715 -21.74 12.12 12.67
N ALA A 716 -21.10 11.46 11.70
CA ALA A 716 -19.68 11.12 11.74
C ALA A 716 -18.78 12.22 11.16
N THR A 717 -19.32 13.41 10.89
CA THR A 717 -18.61 14.50 10.19
C THR A 717 -18.50 15.78 11.02
N ASP A 718 -17.28 16.29 11.15
CA ASP A 718 -17.04 17.67 11.57
C ASP A 718 -17.02 18.57 10.33
N PHE A 719 -18.14 19.25 10.05
CA PHE A 719 -18.26 20.15 8.89
C PHE A 719 -17.43 21.42 9.03
N LYS A 720 -17.17 21.88 10.26
CA LYS A 720 -16.40 23.10 10.52
C LYS A 720 -14.94 22.91 10.13
N HIS A 721 -14.36 21.79 10.55
CA HIS A 721 -12.96 21.46 10.27
C HIS A 721 -12.79 20.57 9.04
N ARG A 722 -13.89 20.06 8.48
CA ARG A 722 -13.96 19.24 7.27
C ARG A 722 -13.18 17.93 7.42
N ILE A 723 -13.43 17.21 8.50
CA ILE A 723 -12.78 15.94 8.83
C ILE A 723 -13.82 14.94 9.38
N PRO A 724 -13.55 13.63 9.31
CA PRO A 724 -14.31 12.64 10.05
C PRO A 724 -14.08 12.78 11.55
N VAL A 725 -15.10 12.52 12.37
CA VAL A 725 -15.00 12.54 13.85
C VAL A 725 -14.11 11.41 14.37
N GLN A 726 -14.09 10.28 13.68
CA GLN A 726 -13.23 9.14 14.01
C GLN A 726 -12.38 8.76 12.81
N GLN A 727 -11.09 8.55 13.05
CA GLN A 727 -10.12 8.23 12.01
C GLN A 727 -9.26 7.03 12.45
N TRP A 728 -9.19 6.00 11.61
CA TRP A 728 -8.53 4.73 11.95
C TRP A 728 -7.04 4.89 12.30
N TRP A 729 -6.35 5.83 11.64
CA TRP A 729 -4.90 6.02 11.77
C TRP A 729 -4.50 6.64 13.11
N MET A 730 -5.43 7.27 13.84
CA MET A 730 -5.19 7.77 15.20
C MET A 730 -4.81 6.63 16.16
N GLN A 731 -5.30 5.41 15.93
CA GLN A 731 -4.97 4.25 16.74
C GLN A 731 -3.51 3.79 16.59
N ILE A 732 -2.86 4.19 15.49
CA ILE A 732 -1.46 3.85 15.17
C ILE A 732 -0.52 4.95 15.66
N ARG A 733 -1.02 6.13 15.99
CA ARG A 733 -0.23 7.30 16.42
C ARG A 733 0.72 7.04 17.61
N PRO A 734 0.38 6.20 18.61
CA PRO A 734 1.34 5.81 19.65
C PRO A 734 2.61 5.14 19.10
N LEU A 735 2.52 4.43 17.97
CA LEU A 735 3.65 3.78 17.33
C LEU A 735 4.71 4.79 16.87
N LEU A 736 4.31 6.02 16.50
CA LEU A 736 5.26 7.08 16.16
C LEU A 736 6.18 7.41 17.34
N ARG A 737 5.60 7.59 18.53
CA ARG A 737 6.35 7.89 19.77
C ARG A 737 7.24 6.72 20.20
N ILE A 738 6.69 5.49 20.16
CA ILE A 738 7.46 4.27 20.44
C ILE A 738 8.67 4.21 19.52
N MET A 739 8.45 4.33 18.20
CA MET A 739 9.50 4.26 17.19
C MET A 739 10.51 5.41 17.24
N ALA A 740 10.24 6.48 18.01
CA ALA A 740 11.14 7.61 18.21
C ALA A 740 11.89 7.57 19.55
N HIS A 741 11.64 6.60 20.45
CA HIS A 741 12.29 6.47 21.76
C HIS A 741 11.97 7.61 22.74
N TYR A 742 10.70 7.98 22.87
CA TYR A 742 10.28 8.79 24.01
C TYR A 742 10.25 7.93 25.27
N SER A 743 10.88 8.39 26.36
CA SER A 743 10.75 7.76 27.66
C SER A 743 9.37 8.08 28.27
N ASP A 744 8.67 7.05 28.75
CA ASP A 744 7.37 7.18 29.41
C ASP A 744 7.45 7.88 30.79
N GLU A 745 8.65 8.11 31.34
CA GLU A 745 8.86 8.87 32.59
C GLU A 745 8.42 10.34 32.54
N THR A 746 7.96 10.81 31.38
CA THR A 746 7.52 12.20 31.18
C THR A 746 6.13 12.30 30.55
N ALA A 747 5.33 11.22 30.55
CA ALA A 747 3.96 11.20 30.05
C ALA A 747 2.94 11.48 31.16
#